data_AF-A0A443LMH4-F1
#
_entry.id   AF-A0A443LMH4-F1
#
_cell.length_a   1.000
_cell.length_b   1.000
_cell.length_c   1.000
_cell.angle_alpha   90.00
_cell.angle_beta   90.00
_cell.angle_gamma   90.00
#
_symmetry.space_group_name_H-M   'P 1'
#
loop_
_entity.id
_entity.type
_entity.pdbx_description
1 polymer ?
#
loop_
_entity_poly.entity_id
_entity_poly.type
_entity_poly.pdbx_seq_one_letter_code
_entity_poly.pdbx_strand_id
1 'polypeptide(L)'
;MPRQTEPVQIVELIQPRCARRFGDAIEPYGPPALTKANLDAIAAGELDRAASVLFHAQVGFPAPWSAADGVIWEQGGAGDGAYLGVTDGALVFRAGNGSTAAGTEKTAMVSVDGSALAGLTVRIRAEISVGAGSVTLSVFRLDGRRLLEARHVAAAGFTLWAGTDGGAIGRSSSPSGVPVGVSHETFTGTIGEVHFYAGDFSGGCTATTAMGPRCYNTWGTCLARKAYDGSGEIAWRFAKPGQALPRLYRHTGETVGTDPLPLLSSVSVRSSKINVAAIRNGEKPLGVTGGCTVTLSDAAFDDYVGDWYVAERRRRDGSFWTKWTARNPFFGTMRLRIHEGFAGQPLEEMSARLYLLDSVDGPDSDGRVTLSGVDPLRLTDSKRASFPRETEITLKADLDATGTVVRVVARDSADLADSFGNTARRYITLGSEIIGYDGYADEGNGIYLLSGVGRGELGTEAGTHDADDACQRAGRYEQMDAWAIAHDLIVGHTAIPAEFVDAAAWEAEAGVYLQGYRFSRTVSKPVAVNVLLGELMRDGTFYLWWDERAQTIPLKAVRPEVGTAVLTDATDFVAGSLKMERVPDERISRVFVYYNPIDPTASDDATNFRHLRGRIDAEAELEDAGAEVLTKTIYSRWIVADTHADEMLQRLLARFSAVPRYLTATLVGDDHRIGAVVDVTTRLDVDSEGAERTRRWQIISAQQVRAGETTQYRLQEFIYQGSRYGGWMADEAADYSSEVAAESLVVGWWSDEDGLMADGAEGYNWQ
;
A
#
# COMPACT_ATOMS: atom_id res chain seq x y z
N MET A 1 6.04 41.85 -11.38
CA MET A 1 6.15 40.43 -11.78
C MET A 1 7.23 39.81 -10.93
N PRO A 2 6.97 38.71 -10.20
CA PRO A 2 8.05 38.00 -9.50
C PRO A 2 9.11 37.59 -10.52
N ARG A 3 10.39 37.69 -10.14
CA ARG A 3 11.47 37.14 -10.96
C ARG A 3 11.31 35.63 -10.95
N GLN A 4 11.20 34.99 -12.11
CA GLN A 4 11.09 33.52 -12.29
C GLN A 4 12.24 32.69 -11.70
N THR A 5 13.12 33.29 -10.90
CA THR A 5 14.34 32.69 -10.34
C THR A 5 14.33 32.60 -8.82
N GLU A 6 13.23 32.97 -8.14
CA GLU A 6 13.13 32.81 -6.68
C GLU A 6 12.87 31.33 -6.34
N PRO A 7 13.73 30.67 -5.53
CA PRO A 7 13.52 29.28 -5.13
C PRO A 7 12.36 29.17 -4.15
N VAL A 8 11.50 28.17 -4.39
CA VAL A 8 10.28 27.91 -3.64
C VAL A 8 10.28 26.48 -3.13
N GLN A 9 9.78 26.30 -1.91
CA GLN A 9 9.48 24.99 -1.34
C GLN A 9 7.99 24.95 -0.97
N ILE A 10 7.30 23.90 -1.42
CA ILE A 10 5.91 23.62 -1.06
C ILE A 10 5.84 22.25 -0.42
N VAL A 11 5.28 22.16 0.78
CA VAL A 11 5.02 20.88 1.44
C VAL A 11 3.55 20.53 1.27
N GLU A 12 3.25 19.37 0.69
CA GLU A 12 1.92 18.77 0.71
C GLU A 12 1.84 17.72 1.81
N LEU A 13 0.95 17.92 2.78
CA LEU A 13 0.48 16.87 3.67
C LEU A 13 -0.75 16.22 3.06
N ILE A 14 -0.55 15.01 2.56
CA ILE A 14 -1.54 14.19 1.91
C ILE A 14 -2.28 13.38 2.97
N GLN A 15 -3.56 13.71 3.17
CA GLN A 15 -4.43 13.15 4.18
C GLN A 15 -5.57 12.35 3.52
N PRO A 16 -5.64 11.02 3.71
CA PRO A 16 -6.81 10.25 3.29
C PRO A 16 -8.08 10.75 3.99
N ARG A 17 -9.21 10.72 3.28
CA ARG A 17 -10.53 11.05 3.81
C ARG A 17 -11.58 10.07 3.33
N CYS A 18 -12.69 10.03 4.05
CA CYS A 18 -13.87 9.31 3.64
C CYS A 18 -14.41 9.93 2.34
N ALA A 19 -14.50 9.14 1.27
CA ALA A 19 -15.19 9.51 0.04
C ALA A 19 -16.71 9.52 0.23
N ARG A 20 -17.22 8.77 1.20
CA ARG A 20 -18.63 8.82 1.60
C ARG A 20 -18.88 9.99 2.52
N ARG A 21 -19.96 10.73 2.28
CA ARG A 21 -20.37 11.83 3.16
C ARG A 21 -21.54 11.43 4.02
N PHE A 22 -21.60 12.08 5.17
CA PHE A 22 -22.76 12.04 6.05
C PHE A 22 -24.01 12.54 5.29
N GLY A 23 -25.05 11.72 5.19
CA GLY A 23 -26.30 12.08 4.49
C GLY A 23 -26.35 11.80 2.97
N ASP A 24 -25.22 11.40 2.36
CA ASP A 24 -25.16 11.03 0.92
C ASP A 24 -25.43 9.53 0.66
N ALA A 25 -25.79 8.79 1.70
CA ALA A 25 -26.12 7.37 1.67
C ALA A 25 -27.52 7.11 1.11
N ILE A 26 -27.72 7.31 -0.18
CA ILE A 26 -29.07 7.20 -0.78
C ILE A 26 -29.15 6.06 -1.81
N GLU A 27 -28.03 5.70 -2.44
CA GLU A 27 -27.90 4.51 -3.29
C GLU A 27 -27.05 3.41 -2.61
N PRO A 28 -27.47 2.13 -2.69
CA PRO A 28 -26.64 0.98 -2.35
C PRO A 28 -25.39 0.85 -3.23
N TYR A 29 -24.47 -0.02 -2.81
CA TYR A 29 -23.26 -0.33 -3.57
C TYR A 29 -23.56 -1.35 -4.68
N GLY A 30 -23.05 -1.10 -5.89
CA GLY A 30 -23.25 -1.93 -7.07
C GLY A 30 -24.15 -1.27 -8.12
N PRO A 31 -24.17 -1.75 -9.37
CA PRO A 31 -25.09 -1.23 -10.37
C PRO A 31 -26.55 -1.51 -9.96
N PRO A 32 -27.50 -0.61 -10.27
CA PRO A 32 -28.91 -0.88 -10.04
C PRO A 32 -29.33 -2.13 -10.81
N ALA A 33 -30.20 -2.94 -10.20
CA ALA A 33 -30.82 -4.09 -10.86
C ALA A 33 -31.72 -3.66 -12.03
N LEU A 34 -32.33 -2.48 -11.94
CA LEU A 34 -33.15 -1.90 -12.98
C LEU A 34 -33.07 -0.37 -12.94
N THR A 35 -33.00 0.26 -14.11
CA THR A 35 -33.07 1.71 -14.29
C THR A 35 -34.29 2.06 -15.14
N LYS A 36 -35.05 3.08 -14.74
CA LYS A 36 -36.26 3.55 -15.45
C LYS A 36 -36.33 5.07 -15.45
N ALA A 37 -37.02 5.64 -16.42
CA ALA A 37 -37.34 7.06 -16.50
C ALA A 37 -38.84 7.31 -16.22
N ASN A 38 -39.19 8.58 -16.05
CA ASN A 38 -40.59 8.99 -15.92
C ASN A 38 -41.45 8.47 -17.09
N LEU A 39 -42.65 7.96 -16.80
CA LEU A 39 -43.63 7.37 -17.73
C LEU A 39 -43.27 5.98 -18.29
N ASP A 40 -42.09 5.44 -17.98
CA ASP A 40 -41.71 4.09 -18.39
C ASP A 40 -42.62 3.03 -17.77
N ALA A 41 -42.85 1.96 -18.53
CA ALA A 41 -43.45 0.73 -18.02
C ALA A 41 -42.38 -0.17 -17.38
N ILE A 42 -42.78 -0.91 -16.36
CA ILE A 42 -41.99 -1.96 -15.72
C ILE A 42 -42.67 -3.29 -16.02
N ALA A 43 -41.98 -4.19 -16.73
CA ALA A 43 -42.49 -5.54 -16.96
C ALA A 43 -42.34 -6.39 -15.70
N ALA A 44 -43.26 -7.34 -15.49
CA ALA A 44 -43.35 -8.13 -14.26
C ALA A 44 -42.10 -8.92 -13.86
N GLY A 45 -41.22 -9.21 -14.83
CA GLY A 45 -39.95 -9.94 -14.62
C GLY A 45 -38.72 -9.06 -14.49
N GLU A 46 -38.83 -7.73 -14.62
CA GLU A 46 -37.67 -6.82 -14.51
C GLU A 46 -37.24 -6.56 -13.06
N LEU A 47 -38.10 -6.87 -12.09
CA LEU A 47 -37.79 -6.84 -10.66
C LEU A 47 -38.01 -8.22 -10.05
N ASP A 48 -37.10 -8.64 -9.18
CA ASP A 48 -37.25 -9.91 -8.45
C ASP A 48 -38.29 -9.75 -7.35
N ARG A 49 -39.41 -10.48 -7.51
CA ARG A 49 -40.54 -10.51 -6.57
C ARG A 49 -40.26 -11.23 -5.25
N ALA A 50 -39.15 -11.96 -5.14
CA ALA A 50 -38.76 -12.68 -3.92
C ALA A 50 -37.69 -11.91 -3.12
N ALA A 51 -36.99 -10.97 -3.74
CA ALA A 51 -35.99 -10.16 -3.09
C ALA A 51 -36.60 -8.94 -2.40
N SER A 52 -35.97 -8.44 -1.33
CA SER A 52 -36.21 -7.08 -0.87
C SER A 52 -35.92 -6.09 -2.01
N VAL A 53 -36.69 -5.00 -2.10
CA VAL A 53 -36.55 -3.99 -3.18
C VAL A 53 -36.29 -2.62 -2.58
N LEU A 54 -35.35 -1.86 -3.17
CA LEU A 54 -35.12 -0.46 -2.87
C LEU A 54 -35.35 0.40 -4.11
N PHE A 55 -36.24 1.37 -4.00
CA PHE A 55 -36.42 2.44 -4.97
C PHE A 55 -35.59 3.66 -4.55
N HIS A 56 -34.86 4.23 -5.51
CA HIS A 56 -34.18 5.51 -5.37
C HIS A 56 -34.43 6.42 -6.57
N ALA A 57 -34.82 7.67 -6.31
CA ALA A 57 -34.95 8.69 -7.37
C ALA A 57 -34.88 10.11 -6.81
N GLN A 58 -34.50 11.07 -7.66
CA GLN A 58 -34.80 12.49 -7.43
C GLN A 58 -36.23 12.79 -7.86
N VAL A 59 -37.01 13.41 -6.97
CA VAL A 59 -38.41 13.77 -7.21
C VAL A 59 -38.61 15.25 -6.90
N GLY A 60 -39.14 15.99 -7.88
CA GLY A 60 -39.55 17.38 -7.76
C GLY A 60 -41.06 17.47 -7.56
N PHE A 61 -41.48 17.98 -6.41
CA PHE A 61 -42.90 18.11 -6.07
C PHE A 61 -43.47 19.47 -6.51
N PRO A 62 -44.71 19.52 -7.03
CA PRO A 62 -45.32 20.77 -7.46
C PRO A 62 -45.67 21.69 -6.28
N ALA A 63 -45.91 22.96 -6.59
CA ALA A 63 -46.47 23.95 -5.68
C ALA A 63 -47.73 24.56 -6.34
N PRO A 64 -48.89 24.58 -5.67
CA PRO A 64 -49.15 24.13 -4.29
C PRO A 64 -49.15 22.58 -4.14
N TRP A 65 -48.94 22.09 -2.91
CA TRP A 65 -48.91 20.64 -2.60
C TRP A 65 -50.17 19.89 -3.05
N SER A 66 -51.32 20.56 -3.07
CA SER A 66 -52.59 19.98 -3.54
C SER A 66 -52.56 19.54 -5.02
N ALA A 67 -51.55 19.94 -5.78
CA ALA A 67 -51.34 19.47 -7.16
C ALA A 67 -50.48 18.20 -7.24
N ALA A 68 -49.92 17.71 -6.12
CA ALA A 68 -48.95 16.61 -6.10
C ALA A 68 -49.57 15.21 -6.17
N ASP A 69 -50.89 15.08 -6.03
CA ASP A 69 -51.59 13.79 -6.09
C ASP A 69 -51.25 13.04 -7.39
N GLY A 70 -50.84 11.78 -7.25
CA GLY A 70 -50.45 10.93 -8.38
C GLY A 70 -49.42 9.87 -8.06
N VAL A 71 -49.20 8.96 -9.01
CA VAL A 71 -48.32 7.79 -8.91
C VAL A 71 -46.86 8.18 -9.18
N ILE A 72 -45.95 7.95 -8.23
CA ILE A 72 -44.49 8.07 -8.47
C ILE A 72 -43.95 6.72 -8.96
N TRP A 73 -44.33 5.63 -8.29
CA TRP A 73 -44.02 4.26 -8.70
C TRP A 73 -45.19 3.36 -8.29
N GLU A 74 -45.62 2.51 -9.21
CA GLU A 74 -46.50 1.39 -8.91
C GLU A 74 -45.97 0.09 -9.54
N GLN A 75 -46.24 -1.03 -8.87
CA GLN A 75 -45.95 -2.37 -9.37
C GLN A 75 -47.02 -3.35 -8.88
N GLY A 76 -47.59 -4.15 -9.78
CA GLY A 76 -48.58 -5.18 -9.44
C GLY A 76 -50.01 -4.68 -9.62
N GLY A 77 -50.87 -4.87 -8.60
CA GLY A 77 -52.24 -4.37 -8.67
C GLY A 77 -53.14 -4.73 -7.48
N ALA A 78 -54.43 -4.87 -7.75
CA ALA A 78 -55.48 -5.07 -6.74
C ALA A 78 -55.39 -6.42 -5.99
N GLY A 79 -54.50 -7.34 -6.38
CA GLY A 79 -54.22 -8.58 -5.64
C GLY A 79 -53.12 -8.37 -4.61
N ASP A 80 -51.88 -8.24 -5.09
CA ASP A 80 -50.70 -7.82 -4.34
C ASP A 80 -49.98 -6.73 -5.15
N GLY A 81 -49.42 -5.72 -4.48
CA GLY A 81 -48.69 -4.66 -5.17
C GLY A 81 -47.93 -3.71 -4.26
N ALA A 82 -46.99 -3.00 -4.88
CA ALA A 82 -46.24 -1.89 -4.29
C ALA A 82 -46.69 -0.56 -4.89
N TYR A 83 -46.71 0.48 -4.06
CA TYR A 83 -47.06 1.83 -4.48
C TYR A 83 -46.25 2.86 -3.70
N LEU A 84 -45.72 3.84 -4.42
CA LEU A 84 -45.17 5.09 -3.92
C LEU A 84 -45.85 6.24 -4.68
N GLY A 85 -46.41 7.21 -3.98
CA GLY A 85 -47.04 8.36 -4.61
C GLY A 85 -47.76 9.24 -3.60
N VAL A 86 -48.47 10.25 -4.09
CA VAL A 86 -49.27 11.15 -3.25
C VAL A 86 -50.73 10.81 -3.42
N THR A 87 -51.43 10.58 -2.30
CA THR A 87 -52.86 10.25 -2.26
C THR A 87 -53.53 11.13 -1.22
N ASP A 88 -54.56 11.88 -1.63
CA ASP A 88 -55.34 12.77 -0.77
C ASP A 88 -54.45 13.69 0.08
N GLY A 89 -53.38 14.21 -0.52
CA GLY A 89 -52.42 15.11 0.15
C GLY A 89 -51.40 14.45 1.08
N ALA A 90 -51.37 13.12 1.21
CA ALA A 90 -50.33 12.39 1.96
C ALA A 90 -49.33 11.72 1.00
N LEU A 91 -48.04 11.73 1.36
CA LEU A 91 -47.04 10.91 0.68
C LEU A 91 -47.15 9.47 1.22
N VAL A 92 -47.56 8.55 0.37
CA VAL A 92 -47.89 7.16 0.72
C VAL A 92 -46.87 6.23 0.10
N PHE A 93 -46.36 5.28 0.90
CA PHE A 93 -45.57 4.16 0.43
C PHE A 93 -46.10 2.86 1.05
N ARG A 94 -46.43 1.87 0.22
CA ARG A 94 -46.98 0.59 0.65
C ARG A 94 -46.49 -0.59 -0.16
N ALA A 95 -46.58 -1.77 0.44
CA ALA A 95 -46.37 -3.07 -0.20
C ALA A 95 -47.24 -4.15 0.47
N GLY A 96 -47.54 -5.21 -0.28
CA GLY A 96 -48.33 -6.35 0.20
C GLY A 96 -49.69 -6.43 -0.46
N ASN A 97 -50.70 -6.92 0.27
CA ASN A 97 -52.04 -7.18 -0.27
C ASN A 97 -52.68 -5.89 -0.83
N GLY A 98 -52.91 -5.87 -2.13
CA GLY A 98 -53.46 -4.75 -2.89
C GLY A 98 -54.98 -4.64 -2.82
N SER A 99 -55.68 -5.69 -2.39
CA SER A 99 -57.15 -5.72 -2.33
C SER A 99 -57.73 -5.02 -1.10
N THR A 100 -56.87 -4.73 -0.13
CA THR A 100 -57.27 -4.14 1.15
C THR A 100 -56.71 -2.74 1.34
N ALA A 101 -57.47 -1.90 2.02
CA ALA A 101 -57.01 -0.62 2.53
C ALA A 101 -55.90 -0.80 3.58
N ALA A 102 -55.23 0.29 3.92
CA ALA A 102 -54.12 0.36 4.86
C ALA A 102 -54.36 -0.38 6.19
N GLY A 103 -53.35 -1.13 6.67
CA GLY A 103 -53.32 -1.66 8.04
C GLY A 103 -54.00 -3.02 8.27
N THR A 104 -54.26 -3.80 7.22
CA THR A 104 -54.69 -5.21 7.32
C THR A 104 -53.52 -6.17 7.55
N GLU A 105 -53.81 -7.44 7.88
CA GLU A 105 -52.79 -8.43 8.29
C GLU A 105 -51.59 -8.53 7.35
N LYS A 106 -51.76 -8.36 6.03
CA LYS A 106 -50.69 -8.54 5.02
C LYS A 106 -50.31 -7.28 4.25
N THR A 107 -50.51 -6.11 4.83
CA THR A 107 -50.18 -4.82 4.18
C THR A 107 -49.25 -4.00 5.06
N ALA A 108 -48.08 -3.64 4.53
CA ALA A 108 -47.22 -2.65 5.16
C ALA A 108 -47.40 -1.30 4.45
N MET A 109 -47.69 -0.24 5.21
CA MET A 109 -47.90 1.09 4.65
C MET A 109 -47.43 2.19 5.59
N VAL A 110 -46.76 3.18 5.02
CA VAL A 110 -46.52 4.49 5.64
C VAL A 110 -47.32 5.55 4.88
N SER A 111 -47.96 6.45 5.63
CA SER A 111 -48.64 7.62 5.10
C SER A 111 -48.27 8.80 5.99
N VAL A 112 -47.69 9.82 5.39
CA VAL A 112 -47.10 10.95 6.08
C VAL A 112 -47.52 12.26 5.42
N ASP A 113 -47.60 13.32 6.21
CA ASP A 113 -47.85 14.67 5.67
C ASP A 113 -46.64 15.13 4.84
N GLY A 114 -46.88 15.32 3.53
CA GLY A 114 -45.85 15.76 2.58
C GLY A 114 -45.87 17.26 2.30
N SER A 115 -46.72 18.04 2.95
CA SER A 115 -46.90 19.48 2.67
C SER A 115 -45.60 20.30 2.73
N ALA A 116 -44.65 19.90 3.59
CA ALA A 116 -43.31 20.51 3.68
C ALA A 116 -42.41 20.27 2.46
N LEU A 117 -42.80 19.39 1.54
CA LEU A 117 -42.10 19.07 0.30
C LEU A 117 -42.57 19.91 -0.88
N ALA A 118 -43.62 20.72 -0.72
CA ALA A 118 -44.18 21.56 -1.78
C ALA A 118 -43.10 22.44 -2.44
N GLY A 119 -42.95 22.32 -3.77
CA GLY A 119 -41.96 23.07 -4.55
C GLY A 119 -40.50 22.66 -4.33
N LEU A 120 -40.23 21.60 -3.56
CA LEU A 120 -38.87 21.09 -3.35
C LEU A 120 -38.53 19.96 -4.33
N THR A 121 -37.26 19.93 -4.76
CA THR A 121 -36.65 18.72 -5.33
C THR A 121 -35.90 17.98 -4.22
N VAL A 122 -36.22 16.71 -4.04
CA VAL A 122 -35.71 15.85 -2.97
C VAL A 122 -35.24 14.53 -3.53
N ARG A 123 -34.43 13.80 -2.76
CA ARG A 123 -34.12 12.39 -3.03
C ARG A 123 -35.01 11.52 -2.16
N ILE A 124 -35.67 10.54 -2.77
CA ILE A 124 -36.53 9.58 -2.09
C ILE A 124 -35.85 8.22 -2.08
N ARG A 125 -35.81 7.60 -0.91
CA ARG A 125 -35.39 6.22 -0.69
C ARG A 125 -36.58 5.45 -0.11
N ALA A 126 -37.13 4.49 -0.86
CA ALA A 126 -38.29 3.70 -0.44
C ALA A 126 -37.94 2.21 -0.47
N GLU A 127 -37.89 1.59 0.71
CA GLU A 127 -37.38 0.24 0.94
C GLU A 127 -38.51 -0.73 1.31
N ILE A 128 -38.59 -1.85 0.61
CA ILE A 128 -39.45 -2.98 0.95
C ILE A 128 -38.55 -4.14 1.41
N SER A 129 -38.70 -4.57 2.66
CA SER A 129 -38.03 -5.74 3.20
C SER A 129 -39.00 -6.91 3.25
N VAL A 130 -38.81 -7.89 2.36
CA VAL A 130 -39.67 -9.09 2.28
C VAL A 130 -39.49 -9.96 3.52
N GLY A 131 -38.23 -10.21 3.92
CA GLY A 131 -37.93 -11.02 5.10
C GLY A 131 -38.46 -10.43 6.41
N ALA A 132 -38.48 -9.09 6.53
CA ALA A 132 -39.04 -8.41 7.69
C ALA A 132 -40.52 -8.06 7.56
N GLY A 133 -41.15 -8.29 6.39
CA GLY A 133 -42.52 -7.86 6.12
C GLY A 133 -42.73 -6.36 6.38
N SER A 134 -41.82 -5.49 5.95
CA SER A 134 -41.86 -4.06 6.29
C SER A 134 -41.58 -3.13 5.12
N VAL A 135 -42.10 -1.90 5.20
CA VAL A 135 -41.76 -0.79 4.31
C VAL A 135 -41.12 0.35 5.10
N THR A 136 -40.10 1.00 4.53
CA THR A 136 -39.45 2.19 5.08
C THR A 136 -39.35 3.27 4.02
N LEU A 137 -39.84 4.46 4.31
CA LEU A 137 -39.74 5.64 3.45
C LEU A 137 -38.80 6.65 4.10
N SER A 138 -37.80 7.12 3.35
CA SER A 138 -36.90 8.21 3.75
C SER A 138 -36.82 9.26 2.66
N VAL A 139 -36.94 10.54 3.03
CA VAL A 139 -36.84 11.67 2.11
C VAL A 139 -35.70 12.58 2.55
N PHE A 140 -34.84 12.95 1.61
CA PHE A 140 -33.65 13.77 1.84
C PHE A 140 -33.67 15.00 0.95
N ARG A 141 -33.17 16.12 1.43
CA ARG A 141 -32.78 17.22 0.55
C ARG A 141 -31.59 16.81 -0.31
N LEU A 142 -31.36 17.57 -1.39
CA LEU A 142 -30.22 17.36 -2.28
C LEU A 142 -28.86 17.57 -1.58
N ASP A 143 -28.86 18.26 -0.42
CA ASP A 143 -27.71 18.44 0.47
C ASP A 143 -27.50 17.27 1.46
N GLY A 144 -28.32 16.21 1.39
CA GLY A 144 -28.23 15.03 2.25
C GLY A 144 -28.99 15.13 3.57
N ARG A 145 -29.65 16.27 3.88
CA ARG A 145 -30.46 16.40 5.09
C ARG A 145 -31.73 15.57 5.01
N ARG A 146 -31.90 14.62 5.92
CA ARG A 146 -33.15 13.85 6.06
C ARG A 146 -34.30 14.75 6.52
N LEU A 147 -35.35 14.82 5.71
CA LEU A 147 -36.58 15.57 5.98
C LEU A 147 -37.63 14.72 6.69
N LEU A 148 -37.71 13.44 6.31
CA LEU A 148 -38.72 12.50 6.76
C LEU A 148 -38.11 11.11 6.85
N GLU A 149 -38.53 10.34 7.86
CA GLU A 149 -38.38 8.88 7.89
C GLU A 149 -39.62 8.27 8.54
N ALA A 150 -40.18 7.24 7.90
CA ALA A 150 -41.29 6.47 8.43
C ALA A 150 -41.10 4.99 8.10
N ARG A 151 -41.46 4.10 9.04
CA ARG A 151 -41.40 2.66 8.85
C ARG A 151 -42.67 2.01 9.37
N HIS A 152 -43.14 0.99 8.65
CA HIS A 152 -44.26 0.16 9.08
C HIS A 152 -43.99 -1.32 8.80
N VAL A 153 -44.36 -2.19 9.74
CA VAL A 153 -44.26 -3.65 9.63
C VAL A 153 -45.67 -4.22 9.54
N ALA A 154 -45.94 -5.08 8.55
CA ALA A 154 -47.22 -5.76 8.44
C ALA A 154 -47.43 -6.73 9.62
N ALA A 155 -48.68 -7.01 9.99
CA ALA A 155 -48.96 -7.94 11.10
C ALA A 155 -48.63 -9.41 10.76
N ALA A 156 -48.54 -9.74 9.48
CA ALA A 156 -48.11 -11.02 8.94
C ALA A 156 -47.29 -10.81 7.65
N GLY A 157 -46.52 -11.84 7.25
CA GLY A 157 -45.71 -11.80 6.03
C GLY A 157 -46.54 -11.56 4.77
N PHE A 158 -45.97 -10.81 3.81
CA PHE A 158 -46.62 -10.45 2.55
C PHE A 158 -45.77 -10.82 1.33
N THR A 159 -46.45 -10.97 0.19
CA THR A 159 -45.87 -11.04 -1.15
C THR A 159 -45.80 -9.66 -1.78
N LEU A 160 -44.78 -9.42 -2.61
CA LEU A 160 -44.52 -8.09 -3.19
C LEU A 160 -45.54 -7.68 -4.26
N TRP A 161 -45.81 -8.57 -5.22
CA TRP A 161 -46.85 -8.42 -6.25
C TRP A 161 -47.23 -9.78 -6.86
N ALA A 162 -48.41 -9.86 -7.49
CA ALA A 162 -48.99 -11.09 -8.01
C ALA A 162 -48.60 -11.40 -9.48
N GLY A 163 -48.54 -12.69 -9.83
CA GLY A 163 -48.60 -13.15 -11.22
C GLY A 163 -47.54 -12.61 -12.18
N THR A 164 -47.99 -12.16 -13.35
CA THR A 164 -47.22 -11.52 -14.44
C THR A 164 -47.57 -10.03 -14.56
N ASP A 165 -48.01 -9.41 -13.47
CA ASP A 165 -48.50 -8.03 -13.47
C ASP A 165 -47.31 -7.05 -13.47
N GLY A 166 -47.34 -6.12 -14.42
CA GLY A 166 -46.33 -5.08 -14.58
C GLY A 166 -46.54 -3.90 -13.65
N GLY A 167 -45.85 -2.80 -13.94
CA GLY A 167 -45.93 -1.54 -13.20
C GLY A 167 -45.55 -0.36 -14.08
N ALA A 168 -45.41 0.81 -13.46
CA ALA A 168 -45.01 2.04 -14.16
C ALA A 168 -44.40 3.08 -13.21
N ILE A 169 -43.63 3.99 -13.79
CA ILE A 169 -43.10 5.20 -13.13
C ILE A 169 -43.92 6.41 -13.56
N GLY A 170 -44.32 7.26 -12.61
CA GLY A 170 -45.00 8.54 -12.89
C GLY A 170 -46.47 8.45 -13.32
N ARG A 171 -47.00 7.23 -13.54
CA ARG A 171 -48.37 6.97 -13.97
C ARG A 171 -48.83 5.59 -13.50
N SER A 172 -50.12 5.32 -13.59
CA SER A 172 -50.65 3.96 -13.47
C SER A 172 -50.50 3.19 -14.79
N SER A 173 -50.16 1.90 -14.71
CA SER A 173 -50.16 0.97 -15.86
C SER A 173 -51.58 0.61 -16.31
N SER A 174 -52.56 0.65 -15.39
CA SER A 174 -54.00 0.51 -15.62
C SER A 174 -54.79 1.24 -14.52
N PRO A 175 -55.98 1.83 -14.81
CA PRO A 175 -56.86 2.42 -13.79
C PRO A 175 -57.34 1.41 -12.73
N SER A 176 -57.35 0.11 -13.04
CA SER A 176 -57.64 -0.99 -12.09
C SER A 176 -56.37 -1.69 -11.56
N GLY A 177 -55.19 -1.17 -11.90
CA GLY A 177 -53.88 -1.76 -11.66
C GLY A 177 -53.12 -1.20 -10.46
N VAL A 178 -53.73 -0.38 -9.60
CA VAL A 178 -53.09 0.09 -8.36
C VAL A 178 -53.76 -0.50 -7.12
N PRO A 179 -53.04 -0.64 -5.99
CA PRO A 179 -53.62 -1.08 -4.71
C PRO A 179 -54.81 -0.22 -4.25
N VAL A 180 -55.79 -0.82 -3.58
CA VAL A 180 -56.99 -0.11 -3.08
C VAL A 180 -56.62 0.99 -2.07
N GLY A 181 -57.14 2.20 -2.28
CA GLY A 181 -56.94 3.35 -1.38
C GLY A 181 -55.69 4.18 -1.68
N VAL A 182 -55.16 4.09 -2.91
CA VAL A 182 -54.10 4.97 -3.42
C VAL A 182 -54.54 5.67 -4.71
N SER A 183 -53.88 6.79 -5.04
CA SER A 183 -54.14 7.52 -6.29
C SER A 183 -53.74 6.71 -7.52
N HIS A 184 -54.54 6.83 -8.59
CA HIS A 184 -54.26 6.27 -9.92
C HIS A 184 -53.90 7.36 -10.94
N GLU A 185 -53.86 8.62 -10.50
CA GLU A 185 -53.57 9.78 -11.34
C GLU A 185 -52.09 9.81 -11.76
N THR A 186 -51.82 10.48 -12.88
CA THR A 186 -50.44 10.71 -13.33
C THR A 186 -49.79 11.76 -12.43
N PHE A 187 -48.59 11.47 -11.93
CA PHE A 187 -47.87 12.42 -11.08
C PHE A 187 -47.43 13.63 -11.91
N THR A 188 -47.79 14.82 -11.43
CA THR A 188 -47.61 16.09 -12.16
C THR A 188 -46.25 16.75 -11.88
N GLY A 189 -45.49 16.23 -10.92
CA GLY A 189 -44.13 16.67 -10.62
C GLY A 189 -43.09 16.09 -11.59
N THR A 190 -41.81 16.28 -11.27
CA THR A 190 -40.70 15.72 -12.05
C THR A 190 -40.13 14.49 -11.37
N ILE A 191 -39.90 13.41 -12.10
CA ILE A 191 -39.19 12.22 -11.63
C ILE A 191 -37.91 12.10 -12.46
N GLY A 192 -36.77 12.12 -11.79
CA GLY A 192 -35.47 11.87 -12.42
C GLY A 192 -35.31 10.40 -12.82
N GLU A 193 -34.08 9.99 -13.11
CA GLU A 193 -33.79 8.58 -13.29
C GLU A 193 -34.10 7.80 -11.99
N VAL A 194 -34.79 6.68 -12.14
CA VAL A 194 -35.19 5.78 -11.06
C VAL A 194 -34.28 4.58 -11.06
N HIS A 195 -33.66 4.30 -9.92
CA HIS A 195 -32.83 3.13 -9.70
C HIS A 195 -33.51 2.17 -8.74
N PHE A 196 -33.56 0.90 -9.14
CA PHE A 196 -33.99 -0.19 -8.29
C PHE A 196 -32.82 -1.08 -7.90
N TYR A 197 -32.77 -1.46 -6.63
CA TYR A 197 -31.82 -2.44 -6.11
C TYR A 197 -32.60 -3.63 -5.53
N ALA A 198 -32.05 -4.84 -5.67
CA ALA A 198 -32.64 -6.07 -5.16
C ALA A 198 -31.67 -6.75 -4.18
N GLY A 199 -32.16 -7.23 -3.04
CA GLY A 199 -31.35 -7.98 -2.05
C GLY A 199 -31.00 -7.19 -0.78
N ASP A 200 -29.75 -7.33 -0.29
CA ASP A 200 -29.25 -6.61 0.89
C ASP A 200 -28.74 -5.22 0.51
N PHE A 201 -29.16 -4.18 1.24
CA PHE A 201 -28.93 -2.77 0.90
C PHE A 201 -27.77 -2.13 1.68
N SER A 202 -26.82 -2.93 2.15
CA SER A 202 -25.73 -2.54 3.05
C SER A 202 -24.61 -1.74 2.34
N GLY A 203 -24.92 -0.61 1.72
CA GLY A 203 -23.95 0.21 0.95
C GLY A 203 -23.75 1.66 1.41
N GLY A 204 -24.67 2.21 2.21
CA GLY A 204 -24.67 3.63 2.58
C GLY A 204 -23.85 3.98 3.84
N CYS A 205 -23.39 5.23 3.94
CA CYS A 205 -22.91 5.80 5.21
C CYS A 205 -24.06 5.85 6.24
N THR A 206 -24.00 5.01 7.27
CA THR A 206 -25.03 4.91 8.33
C THR A 206 -24.86 5.91 9.46
N ALA A 207 -23.85 6.78 9.39
CA ALA A 207 -23.59 7.77 10.44
C ALA A 207 -24.74 8.77 10.55
N THR A 208 -25.24 9.01 11.77
CA THR A 208 -26.22 10.06 12.07
C THR A 208 -25.74 10.96 13.21
N THR A 209 -26.25 12.19 13.30
CA THR A 209 -25.91 13.14 14.39
C THR A 209 -26.42 12.66 15.74
N ALA A 210 -27.32 11.67 15.77
CA ALA A 210 -27.73 11.00 17.00
C ALA A 210 -26.64 10.08 17.57
N MET A 211 -25.70 9.63 16.73
CA MET A 211 -24.61 8.72 17.14
C MET A 211 -23.44 9.44 17.82
N GLY A 212 -23.36 10.78 17.71
CA GLY A 212 -22.26 11.54 18.32
C GLY A 212 -21.95 12.88 17.64
N PRO A 213 -20.75 13.44 17.92
CA PRO A 213 -20.27 14.67 17.28
C PRO A 213 -20.21 14.55 15.75
N ARG A 214 -20.20 15.69 15.05
CA ARG A 214 -20.16 15.72 13.58
C ARG A 214 -18.94 14.97 13.02
N CYS A 215 -19.16 14.19 11.95
CA CYS A 215 -18.12 13.51 11.18
C CYS A 215 -17.40 14.53 10.29
N TYR A 216 -16.07 14.53 10.21
CA TYR A 216 -15.31 15.42 9.32
C TYR A 216 -14.58 14.62 8.21
N ASN A 217 -15.12 13.45 7.85
CA ASN A 217 -14.61 12.53 6.83
C ASN A 217 -13.18 12.10 7.12
N THR A 218 -12.80 12.06 8.39
CA THR A 218 -11.57 11.43 8.84
C THR A 218 -11.92 10.16 9.59
N TRP A 219 -10.99 9.20 9.63
CA TRP A 219 -11.20 7.97 10.41
C TRP A 219 -11.49 8.26 11.89
N GLY A 220 -10.81 9.25 12.47
CA GLY A 220 -11.00 9.65 13.87
C GLY A 220 -12.38 10.22 14.20
N THR A 221 -13.07 10.78 13.20
CA THR A 221 -14.39 11.41 13.38
C THR A 221 -15.52 10.57 12.79
N CYS A 222 -15.20 9.43 12.16
CA CYS A 222 -16.19 8.54 11.55
C CYS A 222 -17.02 7.81 12.62
N LEU A 223 -18.32 8.06 12.61
CA LEU A 223 -19.29 7.39 13.50
C LEU A 223 -19.72 6.01 12.97
N ALA A 224 -19.45 5.70 11.70
CA ALA A 224 -19.85 4.46 11.03
C ALA A 224 -18.62 3.78 10.38
N ARG A 225 -17.66 3.35 11.22
CA ARG A 225 -16.34 2.87 10.77
C ARG A 225 -16.38 1.75 9.72
N LYS A 226 -17.34 0.83 9.82
CA LYS A 226 -17.53 -0.26 8.83
C LYS A 226 -17.86 0.27 7.43
N ALA A 227 -18.44 1.46 7.34
CA ALA A 227 -18.81 2.10 6.09
C ALA A 227 -17.80 3.17 5.64
N TYR A 228 -16.64 3.31 6.30
CA TYR A 228 -15.62 4.28 5.91
C TYR A 228 -14.96 3.87 4.58
N ASP A 229 -14.81 4.83 3.68
CA ASP A 229 -14.22 4.65 2.36
C ASP A 229 -13.02 5.58 2.19
N GLY A 230 -11.81 5.08 2.37
CA GLY A 230 -10.58 5.88 2.36
C GLY A 230 -10.08 6.32 0.99
N SER A 231 -10.88 6.18 -0.08
CA SER A 231 -10.47 6.50 -1.46
C SER A 231 -10.40 8.01 -1.76
N GLY A 232 -10.93 8.88 -0.89
CA GLY A 232 -10.82 10.33 -1.01
C GLY A 232 -9.54 10.88 -0.38
N GLU A 233 -9.16 12.11 -0.73
CA GLU A 233 -7.94 12.74 -0.19
C GLU A 233 -8.07 14.27 0.00
N ILE A 234 -7.35 14.82 0.99
CA ILE A 234 -7.01 16.24 1.07
C ILE A 234 -5.49 16.41 1.04
N ALA A 235 -4.97 17.13 0.05
CA ALA A 235 -3.60 17.61 0.02
C ALA A 235 -3.54 19.03 0.62
N TRP A 236 -3.14 19.11 1.89
CA TRP A 236 -2.89 20.37 2.59
C TRP A 236 -1.53 20.92 2.17
N ARG A 237 -1.52 22.09 1.53
CA ARG A 237 -0.28 22.70 1.02
C ARG A 237 0.22 23.78 1.96
N PHE A 238 1.53 23.81 2.18
CA PHE A 238 2.19 24.81 3.02
C PHE A 238 3.39 25.41 2.29
N ALA A 239 3.54 26.73 2.39
CA ALA A 239 4.66 27.48 1.83
C ALA A 239 5.13 28.57 2.80
N LYS A 240 6.31 29.15 2.54
CA LYS A 240 6.86 30.18 3.43
C LYS A 240 6.03 31.46 3.31
N PRO A 241 5.78 32.18 4.43
CA PRO A 241 5.13 33.49 4.38
C PRO A 241 5.83 34.44 3.40
N GLY A 242 5.04 35.20 2.63
CA GLY A 242 5.55 36.19 1.68
C GLY A 242 5.93 35.64 0.29
N GLN A 243 5.92 34.32 0.09
CA GLN A 243 6.13 33.74 -1.25
C GLN A 243 4.89 33.93 -2.12
N ALA A 244 5.08 34.56 -3.30
CA ALA A 244 4.02 34.70 -4.29
C ALA A 244 3.89 33.39 -5.09
N LEU A 245 2.84 32.62 -4.82
CA LEU A 245 2.56 31.36 -5.48
C LEU A 245 1.33 31.45 -6.39
N PRO A 246 1.28 30.70 -7.49
CA PRO A 246 0.07 30.59 -8.30
C PRO A 246 -1.08 29.99 -7.46
N ARG A 247 -2.32 30.18 -7.91
CA ARG A 247 -3.45 29.42 -7.35
C ARG A 247 -3.27 27.95 -7.73
N LEU A 248 -3.20 27.10 -6.72
CA LEU A 248 -3.02 25.65 -6.86
C LEU A 248 -4.26 24.87 -6.40
N TYR A 249 -5.29 25.56 -5.90
CA TYR A 249 -6.53 24.93 -5.49
C TYR A 249 -7.09 24.01 -6.58
N ARG A 250 -7.38 22.76 -6.22
CA ARG A 250 -7.98 21.76 -7.09
C ARG A 250 -9.05 20.99 -6.33
N HIS A 251 -10.16 20.69 -7.00
CA HIS A 251 -11.20 19.81 -6.49
C HIS A 251 -11.68 18.90 -7.61
N THR A 252 -11.52 17.59 -7.43
CA THR A 252 -11.95 16.56 -8.40
C THR A 252 -12.53 15.39 -7.63
N GLY A 253 -13.84 15.19 -7.72
CA GLY A 253 -14.54 14.20 -6.90
C GLY A 253 -14.30 14.45 -5.40
N GLU A 254 -13.86 13.42 -4.68
CA GLU A 254 -13.52 13.49 -3.25
C GLU A 254 -12.04 13.82 -2.98
N THR A 255 -11.31 14.27 -4.00
CA THR A 255 -9.91 14.74 -3.88
C THR A 255 -9.85 16.26 -3.90
N VAL A 256 -9.27 16.85 -2.86
CA VAL A 256 -9.09 18.31 -2.70
C VAL A 256 -7.61 18.62 -2.53
N GLY A 257 -7.07 19.58 -3.28
CA GLY A 257 -5.78 20.20 -3.00
C GLY A 257 -5.98 21.67 -2.65
N THR A 258 -5.41 22.14 -1.54
CA THR A 258 -5.57 23.53 -1.10
C THR A 258 -4.64 24.48 -1.85
N ASP A 259 -4.96 25.78 -1.84
CA ASP A 259 -3.91 26.78 -2.05
C ASP A 259 -2.88 26.69 -0.89
N PRO A 260 -1.60 27.04 -1.12
CA PRO A 260 -0.58 26.99 -0.08
C PRO A 260 -0.89 27.93 1.08
N LEU A 261 -1.02 27.36 2.27
CA LEU A 261 -1.13 28.11 3.52
C LEU A 261 0.25 28.66 3.92
N PRO A 262 0.36 29.94 4.32
CA PRO A 262 1.64 30.57 4.64
C PRO A 262 2.11 30.19 6.05
N LEU A 263 2.33 28.90 6.28
CA LEU A 263 2.67 28.33 7.59
C LEU A 263 4.04 27.64 7.60
N LEU A 264 4.70 27.44 6.46
CA LEU A 264 5.98 26.74 6.41
C LEU A 264 7.11 27.62 6.96
N SER A 265 7.88 27.09 7.91
CA SER A 265 9.08 27.75 8.43
C SER A 265 10.35 27.16 7.80
N SER A 266 10.52 25.84 7.87
CA SER A 266 11.70 25.15 7.34
C SER A 266 11.43 23.71 6.96
N VAL A 267 12.26 23.19 6.05
CA VAL A 267 12.31 21.78 5.65
C VAL A 267 13.76 21.30 5.79
N SER A 268 13.94 20.16 6.42
CA SER A 268 15.22 19.44 6.48
C SER A 268 15.01 18.03 5.94
N VAL A 269 15.89 17.59 5.06
CA VAL A 269 15.84 16.26 4.44
C VAL A 269 17.10 15.48 4.79
N ARG A 270 16.96 14.18 5.06
CA ARG A 270 18.05 13.22 5.20
C ARG A 270 17.92 12.14 4.14
N SER A 271 18.96 11.98 3.35
CA SER A 271 19.04 10.96 2.30
C SER A 271 19.22 9.56 2.89
N SER A 272 18.79 8.54 2.15
CA SER A 272 19.05 7.15 2.47
C SER A 272 20.54 6.80 2.26
N LYS A 273 20.99 5.72 2.90
CA LYS A 273 22.32 5.14 2.70
C LYS A 273 22.19 3.63 2.51
N ILE A 274 22.54 3.11 1.34
CA ILE A 274 22.43 1.68 1.03
C ILE A 274 23.50 0.85 1.75
N ASN A 275 23.10 -0.26 2.37
CA ASN A 275 23.98 -1.34 2.82
C ASN A 275 23.98 -2.43 1.75
N VAL A 276 24.98 -2.39 0.86
CA VAL A 276 25.00 -3.25 -0.32
C VAL A 276 25.06 -4.72 0.10
N ALA A 277 24.08 -5.50 -0.38
CA ALA A 277 23.86 -6.90 0.00
C ALA A 277 23.77 -7.14 1.51
N ALA A 278 23.42 -6.13 2.32
CA ALA A 278 23.29 -6.24 3.78
C ALA A 278 24.55 -6.81 4.49
N ILE A 279 25.75 -6.62 3.92
CA ILE A 279 26.98 -7.26 4.42
C ILE A 279 27.61 -6.49 5.60
N ARG A 280 27.46 -5.16 5.64
CA ARG A 280 28.16 -4.31 6.62
C ARG A 280 27.59 -4.51 8.02
N ASN A 281 28.49 -4.73 8.98
CA ASN A 281 28.16 -4.85 10.40
C ASN A 281 27.81 -3.49 11.00
N GLY A 282 26.93 -3.46 12.00
CA GLY A 282 26.54 -2.23 12.69
C GLY A 282 25.55 -1.34 11.93
N GLU A 283 25.18 -1.71 10.71
CA GLU A 283 24.11 -1.07 9.94
C GLU A 283 22.88 -1.97 9.87
N LYS A 284 21.69 -1.36 9.73
CA LYS A 284 20.48 -2.14 9.43
C LYS A 284 20.63 -2.83 8.07
N PRO A 285 19.91 -3.95 7.82
CA PRO A 285 20.04 -4.67 6.55
C PRO A 285 19.66 -3.84 5.32
N LEU A 286 18.60 -3.02 5.42
CA LEU A 286 18.18 -2.09 4.37
C LEU A 286 18.98 -0.78 4.35
N GLY A 287 20.07 -0.70 5.13
CA GLY A 287 20.87 0.51 5.29
C GLY A 287 20.22 1.55 6.20
N VAL A 288 20.56 2.83 6.01
CA VAL A 288 19.97 3.94 6.75
C VAL A 288 18.81 4.49 5.94
N THR A 289 17.61 4.45 6.53
CA THR A 289 16.39 4.98 5.92
C THR A 289 16.45 6.50 5.81
N GLY A 290 15.95 7.04 4.69
CA GLY A 290 15.76 8.48 4.52
C GLY A 290 14.70 9.05 5.46
N GLY A 291 14.62 10.37 5.55
CA GLY A 291 13.56 11.04 6.30
C GLY A 291 13.54 12.54 6.11
N CYS A 292 12.50 13.19 6.62
CA CYS A 292 12.39 14.64 6.60
C CYS A 292 11.84 15.19 7.91
N THR A 293 12.11 16.46 8.15
CA THR A 293 11.54 17.24 9.24
C THR A 293 11.02 18.54 8.67
N VAL A 294 9.72 18.80 8.84
CA VAL A 294 9.06 20.02 8.40
C VAL A 294 8.62 20.78 9.63
N THR A 295 9.05 22.04 9.74
CA THR A 295 8.63 22.93 10.82
C THR A 295 7.66 23.96 10.28
N LEU A 296 6.53 24.12 10.95
CA LEU A 296 5.46 25.04 10.60
C LEU A 296 5.10 25.93 11.79
N SER A 297 4.50 27.08 11.48
CA SER A 297 3.72 27.88 12.42
C SER A 297 2.25 27.46 12.38
N ASP A 298 1.48 27.89 13.37
CA ASP A 298 0.04 27.73 13.41
C ASP A 298 -0.68 29.08 13.29
N ALA A 299 -1.90 29.06 12.75
CA ALA A 299 -2.70 30.28 12.56
C ALA A 299 -4.19 29.97 12.64
N ALA A 300 -5.00 31.00 12.92
CA ALA A 300 -6.45 30.90 12.90
C ALA A 300 -6.95 30.37 11.55
N PHE A 301 -7.78 29.34 11.57
CA PHE A 301 -8.31 28.69 10.38
C PHE A 301 -9.83 28.71 10.39
N ASP A 302 -10.46 29.08 9.29
CA ASP A 302 -11.91 29.24 9.17
C ASP A 302 -12.64 27.95 8.77
N ASP A 303 -11.92 26.84 8.59
CA ASP A 303 -12.45 25.55 8.16
C ASP A 303 -13.05 25.55 6.74
N TYR A 304 -12.64 26.45 5.85
CA TYR A 304 -13.15 26.48 4.47
C TYR A 304 -12.88 25.17 3.68
N VAL A 305 -11.91 24.36 4.11
CA VAL A 305 -11.63 23.00 3.62
C VAL A 305 -11.74 22.00 4.77
N GLY A 306 -12.26 20.82 4.48
CA GLY A 306 -12.36 19.70 5.44
C GLY A 306 -13.58 19.77 6.37
N ASP A 307 -14.34 20.86 6.35
CA ASP A 307 -15.62 20.98 7.06
C ASP A 307 -16.74 21.46 6.13
N TRP A 308 -17.63 20.55 5.76
CA TRP A 308 -18.80 20.89 4.93
C TRP A 308 -19.97 21.45 5.76
N TYR A 309 -19.89 21.47 7.09
CA TYR A 309 -20.90 22.08 7.94
C TYR A 309 -20.60 23.54 8.27
N VAL A 310 -19.59 24.14 7.63
CA VAL A 310 -19.14 25.52 7.92
C VAL A 310 -20.28 26.54 7.78
N ALA A 311 -21.18 26.35 6.80
CA ALA A 311 -22.34 27.20 6.58
C ALA A 311 -23.45 27.04 7.65
N GLU A 312 -23.48 25.90 8.35
CA GLU A 312 -24.54 25.54 9.29
C GLU A 312 -24.19 25.83 10.75
N ARG A 313 -22.96 26.25 11.03
CA ARG A 313 -22.50 26.52 12.39
C ARG A 313 -21.94 27.92 12.53
N ARG A 314 -22.07 28.47 13.74
CA ARG A 314 -21.29 29.66 14.11
C ARG A 314 -19.81 29.36 13.94
N ARG A 315 -19.07 30.34 13.43
CA ARG A 315 -17.60 30.31 13.34
C ARG A 315 -17.04 29.90 14.70
N ARG A 316 -16.21 28.85 14.70
CA ARG A 316 -15.52 28.39 15.91
C ARG A 316 -14.08 28.87 15.86
N ASP A 317 -13.68 29.54 16.92
CA ASP A 317 -12.30 29.93 17.14
C ASP A 317 -11.41 28.68 17.26
N GLY A 318 -10.14 28.83 16.92
CA GLY A 318 -9.18 27.74 16.87
C GLY A 318 -8.28 27.83 15.65
N SER A 319 -7.06 27.33 15.82
CA SER A 319 -6.04 27.35 14.79
C SER A 319 -6.13 26.12 13.88
N PHE A 320 -5.40 26.13 12.76
CA PHE A 320 -5.38 25.04 11.80
C PHE A 320 -4.97 23.72 12.46
N TRP A 321 -3.81 23.70 13.11
CA TRP A 321 -3.22 22.47 13.62
C TRP A 321 -3.97 21.90 14.82
N THR A 322 -4.52 22.76 15.68
CA THR A 322 -5.38 22.30 16.80
C THR A 322 -6.65 21.61 16.33
N LYS A 323 -7.29 22.13 15.27
CA LYS A 323 -8.46 21.49 14.65
C LYS A 323 -8.06 20.23 13.90
N TRP A 324 -6.95 20.26 13.18
CA TRP A 324 -6.48 19.15 12.37
C TRP A 324 -6.09 17.94 13.23
N THR A 325 -5.33 18.12 14.30
CA THR A 325 -4.92 17.02 15.21
C THR A 325 -6.12 16.44 15.96
N ALA A 326 -7.08 17.28 16.38
CA ALA A 326 -8.31 16.81 17.01
C ALA A 326 -9.17 15.92 16.08
N ARG A 327 -9.09 16.11 14.76
CA ARG A 327 -9.80 15.29 13.76
C ARG A 327 -9.00 14.07 13.31
N ASN A 328 -7.68 14.11 13.45
CA ASN A 328 -6.75 13.10 12.93
C ASN A 328 -5.92 12.50 14.06
N PRO A 329 -6.45 11.53 14.82
CA PRO A 329 -5.69 10.83 15.86
C PRO A 329 -4.74 9.75 15.32
N PHE A 330 -4.80 9.43 14.02
CA PHE A 330 -3.99 8.38 13.39
C PHE A 330 -3.32 8.91 12.12
N PHE A 331 -2.00 8.80 12.02
CA PHE A 331 -1.20 9.41 10.95
C PHE A 331 -0.60 8.41 9.95
N GLY A 332 -0.61 7.11 10.27
CA GLY A 332 0.23 6.11 9.58
C GLY A 332 -0.01 5.92 8.08
N THR A 333 -1.13 6.40 7.55
CA THR A 333 -1.48 6.34 6.12
C THR A 333 -1.28 7.68 5.40
N MET A 334 -0.87 8.73 6.12
CA MET A 334 -0.65 10.06 5.56
C MET A 334 0.76 10.18 4.98
N ARG A 335 0.91 11.02 3.96
CA ARG A 335 2.17 11.18 3.24
C ARG A 335 2.59 12.65 3.25
N LEU A 336 3.89 12.89 3.25
CA LEU A 336 4.50 14.22 3.08
C LEU A 336 5.19 14.25 1.72
N ARG A 337 4.73 15.13 0.83
CA ARG A 337 5.42 15.43 -0.43
C ARG A 337 6.07 16.81 -0.34
N ILE A 338 7.35 16.89 -0.63
CA ILE A 338 8.13 18.13 -0.61
C ILE A 338 8.47 18.48 -2.06
N HIS A 339 7.96 19.60 -2.53
CA HIS A 339 8.27 20.16 -3.85
C HIS A 339 9.35 21.22 -3.72
N GLU A 340 10.34 21.16 -4.60
CA GLU A 340 11.45 22.10 -4.70
C GLU A 340 11.55 22.58 -6.15
N GLY A 341 11.43 23.89 -6.36
CA GLY A 341 11.45 24.49 -7.68
C GLY A 341 11.52 26.02 -7.63
N PHE A 342 11.05 26.69 -8.67
CA PHE A 342 11.08 28.14 -8.77
C PHE A 342 9.69 28.78 -8.79
N ALA A 343 9.59 30.03 -8.35
CA ALA A 343 8.34 30.78 -8.36
C ALA A 343 7.74 30.88 -9.78
N GLY A 344 6.48 30.46 -9.92
CA GLY A 344 5.76 30.44 -11.19
C GLY A 344 5.90 29.14 -11.98
N GLN A 345 6.74 28.20 -11.54
CA GLN A 345 6.82 26.86 -12.09
C GLN A 345 5.57 26.03 -11.68
N PRO A 346 4.98 25.23 -12.59
CA PRO A 346 3.94 24.26 -12.23
C PRO A 346 4.47 23.20 -11.24
N LEU A 347 3.61 22.66 -10.37
CA LEU A 347 4.00 21.66 -9.37
C LEU A 347 4.58 20.39 -10.01
N GLU A 348 4.02 19.98 -11.14
CA GLU A 348 4.43 18.81 -11.92
C GLU A 348 5.83 18.94 -12.53
N GLU A 349 6.34 20.16 -12.68
CA GLU A 349 7.69 20.43 -13.17
C GLU A 349 8.71 20.58 -12.02
N MET A 350 8.25 20.69 -10.77
CA MET A 350 9.13 20.78 -9.60
C MET A 350 9.71 19.41 -9.22
N SER A 351 10.90 19.42 -8.62
CA SER A 351 11.45 18.20 -8.00
C SER A 351 10.62 17.85 -6.77
N ALA A 352 10.07 16.64 -6.72
CA ALA A 352 9.26 16.17 -5.59
C ALA A 352 9.97 15.06 -4.82
N ARG A 353 9.84 15.08 -3.49
CA ARG A 353 10.29 14.01 -2.60
C ARG A 353 9.12 13.50 -1.75
N LEU A 354 8.96 12.19 -1.63
CA LEU A 354 7.85 11.59 -0.87
C LEU A 354 8.34 10.83 0.38
N TYR A 355 7.62 11.03 1.48
CA TYR A 355 7.82 10.35 2.76
C TYR A 355 6.47 9.97 3.38
N LEU A 356 6.46 8.97 4.27
CA LEU A 356 5.32 8.68 5.14
C LEU A 356 5.37 9.56 6.39
N LEU A 357 4.22 10.04 6.85
CA LEU A 357 4.14 10.80 8.10
C LEU A 357 4.30 9.87 9.31
N ASP A 358 5.31 10.13 10.15
CA ASP A 358 5.60 9.35 11.36
C ASP A 358 5.08 10.02 12.63
N SER A 359 5.29 11.34 12.77
CA SER A 359 4.82 12.11 13.92
C SER A 359 4.37 13.51 13.54
N VAL A 360 3.47 14.05 14.37
CA VAL A 360 3.04 15.44 14.39
C VAL A 360 3.17 15.93 15.82
N ASP A 361 4.12 16.82 16.06
CA ASP A 361 4.41 17.38 17.37
C ASP A 361 3.98 18.86 17.40
N GLY A 362 3.19 19.23 18.40
CA GLY A 362 2.64 20.57 18.55
C GLY A 362 1.16 20.70 18.12
N PRO A 363 0.62 21.93 18.06
CA PRO A 363 1.33 23.20 18.30
C PRO A 363 1.84 23.33 19.73
N ASP A 364 3.10 23.75 19.89
CA ASP A 364 3.70 24.06 21.19
C ASP A 364 3.21 25.42 21.73
N SER A 365 3.74 25.84 22.89
CA SER A 365 3.37 27.13 23.49
C SER A 365 3.68 28.35 22.62
N ASP A 366 4.60 28.21 21.66
CA ASP A 366 4.97 29.26 20.70
C ASP A 366 4.22 29.10 19.36
N GLY A 367 3.29 28.14 19.27
CA GLY A 367 2.52 27.85 18.06
C GLY A 367 3.31 27.14 16.97
N ARG A 368 4.42 26.48 17.31
CA ARG A 368 5.23 25.71 16.35
C ARG A 368 4.75 24.27 16.25
N VAL A 369 4.76 23.75 15.03
CA VAL A 369 4.41 22.37 14.71
C VAL A 369 5.55 21.72 13.95
N THR A 370 5.88 20.49 14.31
CA THR A 370 6.91 19.69 13.63
C THR A 370 6.28 18.42 13.07
N LEU A 371 6.44 18.21 11.76
CA LEU A 371 6.09 16.96 11.09
C LEU A 371 7.36 16.18 10.83
N SER A 372 7.37 14.92 11.24
CA SER A 372 8.47 13.99 10.95
C SER A 372 8.04 13.02 9.85
N GLY A 373 8.77 13.01 8.74
CA GLY A 373 8.58 12.06 7.65
C GLY A 373 9.65 10.98 7.63
N VAL A 374 9.26 9.77 7.25
CA VAL A 374 10.12 8.59 7.19
C VAL A 374 9.96 7.86 5.86
N ASP A 375 11.02 7.19 5.45
CA ASP A 375 11.04 6.25 4.33
C ASP A 375 9.95 5.15 4.46
N PRO A 376 9.21 4.83 3.38
CA PRO A 376 8.27 3.71 3.35
C PRO A 376 8.84 2.36 3.79
N LEU A 377 10.13 2.09 3.57
CA LEU A 377 10.79 0.85 4.02
C LEU A 377 10.75 0.68 5.54
N ARG A 378 10.52 1.74 6.34
CA ARG A 378 10.27 1.62 7.79
C ARG A 378 9.03 0.78 8.11
N LEU A 379 8.10 0.62 7.18
CA LEU A 379 6.94 -0.27 7.33
C LEU A 379 7.32 -1.76 7.37
N THR A 380 8.56 -2.12 7.03
CA THR A 380 9.10 -3.48 7.16
C THR A 380 9.69 -3.79 8.55
N ASP A 381 9.80 -2.78 9.43
CA ASP A 381 10.34 -2.97 10.79
C ASP A 381 9.42 -3.88 11.64
N SER A 382 10.00 -4.59 12.62
CA SER A 382 9.32 -5.60 13.45
C SER A 382 8.04 -5.13 14.15
N LYS A 383 7.93 -3.83 14.45
CA LYS A 383 6.73 -3.25 15.07
C LYS A 383 5.57 -3.03 14.10
N ARG A 384 5.82 -3.17 12.79
CA ARG A 384 4.89 -2.80 11.72
C ARG A 384 4.57 -3.98 10.80
N ALA A 385 5.54 -4.86 10.56
CA ALA A 385 5.34 -6.03 9.73
C ALA A 385 6.21 -7.21 10.18
N SER A 386 5.58 -8.39 10.18
CA SER A 386 6.24 -9.67 10.36
C SER A 386 5.69 -10.67 9.35
N PHE A 387 6.53 -11.62 8.96
CA PHE A 387 6.16 -12.76 8.15
C PHE A 387 6.56 -14.06 8.87
N PRO A 388 5.61 -14.99 9.05
CA PRO A 388 4.17 -14.74 9.05
C PRO A 388 3.78 -13.67 10.07
N ARG A 389 2.59 -13.09 9.94
CA ARG A 389 2.04 -12.22 10.98
C ARG A 389 1.74 -13.04 12.25
N GLU A 390 1.71 -12.38 13.39
CA GLU A 390 1.22 -13.00 14.62
C GLU A 390 -0.25 -13.44 14.46
N THR A 391 -0.55 -14.64 14.95
CA THR A 391 -1.90 -15.24 14.92
C THR A 391 -2.29 -15.73 16.30
N GLU A 392 -3.56 -15.54 16.66
CA GLU A 392 -4.11 -16.00 17.94
C GLU A 392 -4.84 -17.34 17.71
N ILE A 393 -4.05 -18.42 17.69
CA ILE A 393 -4.57 -19.79 17.49
C ILE A 393 -4.12 -20.65 18.67
N THR A 394 -5.03 -21.47 19.19
CA THR A 394 -4.69 -22.48 20.20
C THR A 394 -5.20 -23.87 19.82
N LEU A 395 -4.56 -24.90 20.34
CA LEU A 395 -5.00 -26.28 20.16
C LEU A 395 -6.27 -26.54 21.00
N LYS A 396 -7.29 -27.18 20.43
CA LYS A 396 -8.58 -27.35 21.10
C LYS A 396 -8.60 -28.46 22.16
N ALA A 397 -7.78 -29.49 21.98
CA ALA A 397 -7.74 -30.69 22.80
C ALA A 397 -6.35 -31.33 22.71
N ASP A 398 -5.96 -32.09 23.73
CA ASP A 398 -4.70 -32.83 23.75
C ASP A 398 -4.48 -33.61 22.45
N LEU A 399 -3.26 -33.53 21.92
CA LEU A 399 -2.85 -34.17 20.68
C LEU A 399 -1.65 -35.07 20.97
N ASP A 400 -1.87 -36.38 20.90
CA ASP A 400 -0.78 -37.35 21.04
C ASP A 400 0.11 -37.41 19.78
N ALA A 401 1.29 -38.04 19.91
CA ALA A 401 2.28 -38.16 18.84
C ALA A 401 1.79 -38.94 17.60
N THR A 402 0.65 -39.62 17.66
CA THR A 402 0.02 -40.34 16.53
C THR A 402 -1.32 -39.73 16.08
N GLY A 403 -1.80 -38.70 16.78
CA GLY A 403 -3.10 -38.09 16.53
C GLY A 403 -3.15 -37.41 15.17
N THR A 404 -4.22 -37.67 14.42
CA THR A 404 -4.43 -37.13 13.06
C THR A 404 -5.62 -36.17 12.98
N VAL A 405 -6.38 -36.03 14.06
CA VAL A 405 -7.54 -35.15 14.15
C VAL A 405 -7.13 -33.91 14.91
N VAL A 406 -6.81 -32.85 14.18
CA VAL A 406 -6.36 -31.57 14.77
C VAL A 406 -7.50 -30.57 14.71
N ARG A 407 -7.94 -30.12 15.88
CA ARG A 407 -8.88 -29.02 16.03
C ARG A 407 -8.18 -27.85 16.67
N VAL A 408 -8.39 -26.66 16.11
CA VAL A 408 -7.82 -25.42 16.64
C VAL A 408 -8.93 -24.44 16.97
N VAL A 409 -8.66 -23.55 17.91
CA VAL A 409 -9.50 -22.39 18.17
C VAL A 409 -8.81 -21.18 17.55
N ALA A 410 -9.53 -20.43 16.71
CA ALA A 410 -9.06 -19.18 16.12
C ALA A 410 -10.18 -18.14 16.15
N ARG A 411 -9.82 -16.87 16.29
CA ARG A 411 -10.81 -15.78 16.33
C ARG A 411 -11.38 -15.46 14.96
N ASP A 412 -10.55 -15.56 13.92
CA ASP A 412 -10.91 -15.30 12.53
C ASP A 412 -10.40 -16.45 11.66
N SER A 413 -11.24 -16.90 10.74
CA SER A 413 -10.85 -17.88 9.72
C SER A 413 -9.67 -17.42 8.86
N ALA A 414 -9.44 -16.10 8.73
CA ALA A 414 -8.27 -15.54 8.06
C ALA A 414 -6.94 -16.01 8.70
N ASP A 415 -6.91 -16.25 10.01
CA ASP A 415 -5.72 -16.79 10.69
C ASP A 415 -5.33 -18.18 10.18
N LEU A 416 -6.26 -18.92 9.56
CA LEU A 416 -6.02 -20.22 8.93
C LEU A 416 -5.97 -20.12 7.39
N ALA A 417 -6.74 -19.21 6.79
CA ALA A 417 -6.86 -19.12 5.34
C ALA A 417 -5.69 -18.42 4.66
N ASP A 418 -5.14 -17.38 5.30
CA ASP A 418 -4.13 -16.48 4.73
C ASP A 418 -2.94 -17.27 4.19
N SER A 419 -2.46 -16.86 3.02
CA SER A 419 -1.29 -17.45 2.37
C SER A 419 -0.02 -16.85 2.96
N PHE A 420 0.94 -17.71 3.31
CA PHE A 420 2.26 -17.31 3.78
C PHE A 420 3.34 -17.99 2.95
N GLY A 421 3.67 -17.36 1.84
CA GLY A 421 4.59 -17.87 0.82
C GLY A 421 3.87 -18.51 -0.39
N ASN A 422 4.59 -19.26 -1.21
CA ASN A 422 4.12 -19.72 -2.52
C ASN A 422 3.59 -21.16 -2.54
N THR A 423 3.49 -21.83 -1.38
CA THR A 423 2.98 -23.20 -1.31
C THR A 423 1.48 -23.24 -1.04
N ALA A 424 0.76 -24.14 -1.75
CA ALA A 424 -0.66 -24.38 -1.48
C ALA A 424 -0.90 -25.05 -0.11
N ARG A 425 0.06 -25.88 0.35
CA ARG A 425 0.06 -26.47 1.68
C ARG A 425 0.29 -25.38 2.73
N ARG A 426 -0.49 -25.42 3.80
CA ARG A 426 -0.49 -24.46 4.89
C ARG A 426 0.14 -25.09 6.11
N TYR A 427 0.82 -24.31 6.94
CA TYR A 427 1.55 -24.83 8.11
C TYR A 427 1.20 -24.09 9.40
N ILE A 428 1.14 -24.82 10.51
CA ILE A 428 1.17 -24.28 11.87
C ILE A 428 2.39 -24.85 12.61
N THR A 429 3.04 -24.03 13.42
CA THR A 429 4.05 -24.43 14.38
C THR A 429 3.39 -24.58 15.75
N LEU A 430 3.64 -25.70 16.41
CA LEU A 430 3.18 -26.03 17.74
C LEU A 430 4.39 -26.52 18.55
N GLY A 431 4.88 -25.69 19.47
CA GLY A 431 6.18 -25.92 20.11
C GLY A 431 7.31 -25.99 19.08
N SER A 432 7.99 -27.14 18.99
CA SER A 432 9.03 -27.44 17.99
C SER A 432 8.52 -28.31 16.83
N GLU A 433 7.21 -28.56 16.74
CA GLU A 433 6.62 -29.33 15.65
C GLU A 433 5.97 -28.42 14.62
N ILE A 434 6.12 -28.76 13.34
CA ILE A 434 5.33 -28.17 12.27
C ILE A 434 4.29 -29.19 11.78
N ILE A 435 3.03 -28.74 11.76
CA ILE A 435 1.89 -29.49 11.24
C ILE A 435 1.43 -28.83 9.94
N GLY A 436 1.46 -29.58 8.84
CA GLY A 436 0.90 -29.18 7.55
C GLY A 436 -0.58 -29.51 7.43
N TYR A 437 -1.35 -28.72 6.69
CA TYR A 437 -2.76 -28.96 6.40
C TYR A 437 -3.16 -28.33 5.05
N ASP A 438 -4.22 -28.85 4.43
CA ASP A 438 -4.70 -28.40 3.12
C ASP A 438 -5.91 -27.47 3.25
N GLY A 439 -6.74 -27.66 4.27
CA GLY A 439 -7.93 -26.84 4.50
C GLY A 439 -8.47 -26.96 5.93
N TYR A 440 -9.63 -26.36 6.15
CA TYR A 440 -10.31 -26.40 7.44
C TYR A 440 -11.83 -26.34 7.26
N ALA A 441 -12.57 -26.88 8.22
CA ALA A 441 -14.02 -26.75 8.33
C ALA A 441 -14.38 -26.01 9.62
N ASP A 442 -15.27 -25.02 9.54
CA ASP A 442 -15.80 -24.29 10.70
C ASP A 442 -16.85 -25.17 11.41
N GLU A 443 -16.57 -25.54 12.65
CA GLU A 443 -17.48 -26.31 13.52
C GLU A 443 -18.31 -25.40 14.44
N GLY A 444 -18.17 -24.08 14.31
CA GLY A 444 -18.82 -23.05 15.13
C GLY A 444 -18.02 -22.67 16.37
N ASN A 445 -18.39 -21.53 16.98
CA ASN A 445 -17.76 -20.98 18.20
C ASN A 445 -16.23 -20.78 18.08
N GLY A 446 -15.72 -20.49 16.88
CA GLY A 446 -14.29 -20.28 16.61
C GLY A 446 -13.48 -21.57 16.58
N ILE A 447 -14.12 -22.75 16.54
CA ILE A 447 -13.47 -24.06 16.45
C ILE A 447 -13.38 -24.47 14.99
N TYR A 448 -12.18 -24.85 14.56
CA TYR A 448 -11.91 -25.28 13.21
C TYR A 448 -11.27 -26.67 13.20
N LEU A 449 -11.85 -27.58 12.41
CA LEU A 449 -11.28 -28.89 12.12
C LEU A 449 -10.36 -28.79 10.91
N LEU A 450 -9.07 -29.07 11.08
CA LEU A 450 -8.11 -29.08 9.98
C LEU A 450 -8.25 -30.36 9.13
N SER A 451 -8.06 -30.23 7.82
CA SER A 451 -8.10 -31.33 6.86
C SER A 451 -6.77 -31.47 6.11
N GLY A 452 -6.44 -32.68 5.65
CA GLY A 452 -5.16 -32.96 5.01
C GLY A 452 -3.95 -32.85 5.95
N VAL A 453 -4.19 -33.08 7.25
CA VAL A 453 -3.19 -32.92 8.31
C VAL A 453 -2.03 -33.88 8.12
N GLY A 454 -0.80 -33.36 8.11
CA GLY A 454 0.42 -34.13 8.26
C GLY A 454 1.29 -33.54 9.37
N ARG A 455 1.87 -34.42 10.19
CA ARG A 455 2.56 -34.07 11.44
C ARG A 455 4.06 -34.31 11.34
N GLY A 456 4.85 -33.59 12.15
CA GLY A 456 6.31 -33.64 12.07
C GLY A 456 6.83 -33.28 10.67
N GLU A 457 6.25 -32.27 10.03
CA GLU A 457 6.64 -31.89 8.67
C GLU A 457 7.87 -30.98 8.65
N LEU A 458 8.44 -30.80 7.45
CA LEU A 458 9.55 -29.87 7.18
C LEU A 458 10.80 -30.10 8.06
N GLY A 459 11.05 -31.35 8.47
CA GLY A 459 12.22 -31.73 9.27
C GLY A 459 12.01 -31.70 10.78
N THR A 460 10.79 -31.39 11.24
CA THR A 460 10.41 -31.49 12.66
C THR A 460 9.94 -32.90 13.03
N GLU A 461 9.74 -33.16 14.32
CA GLU A 461 9.23 -34.44 14.82
C GLU A 461 7.84 -34.29 15.46
N ALA A 462 7.01 -35.32 15.30
CA ALA A 462 5.67 -35.37 15.89
C ALA A 462 5.75 -35.57 17.41
N GLY A 463 5.32 -34.57 18.20
CA GLY A 463 5.31 -34.59 19.66
C GLY A 463 3.94 -34.83 20.28
N THR A 464 3.87 -34.83 21.62
CA THR A 464 2.62 -34.71 22.37
C THR A 464 2.40 -33.24 22.73
N HIS A 465 1.17 -32.75 22.60
CA HIS A 465 0.78 -31.38 22.92
C HIS A 465 -0.48 -31.36 23.76
N ASP A 466 -0.61 -30.37 24.63
CA ASP A 466 -1.73 -30.23 25.55
C ASP A 466 -2.80 -29.29 24.95
N ALA A 467 -4.04 -29.47 25.38
CA ALA A 467 -5.08 -28.50 25.07
C ALA A 467 -4.65 -27.08 25.48
N ASP A 468 -5.08 -26.09 24.69
CA ASP A 468 -4.76 -24.67 24.81
C ASP A 468 -3.29 -24.29 24.51
N ASP A 469 -2.45 -25.23 24.06
CA ASP A 469 -1.12 -24.90 23.54
C ASP A 469 -1.20 -23.91 22.38
N ALA A 470 -0.28 -22.94 22.37
CA ALA A 470 -0.24 -21.89 21.36
C ALA A 470 0.21 -22.44 20.00
N CYS A 471 -0.62 -22.23 18.98
CA CYS A 471 -0.32 -22.51 17.59
C CYS A 471 0.02 -21.20 16.88
N GLN A 472 1.06 -21.20 16.05
CA GLN A 472 1.42 -20.04 15.24
C GLN A 472 1.51 -20.44 13.77
N ARG A 473 0.97 -19.64 12.85
CA ARG A 473 1.15 -19.88 11.41
C ARG A 473 2.62 -19.84 11.04
N ALA A 474 3.05 -20.79 10.21
CA ALA A 474 4.37 -20.83 9.59
C ALA A 474 4.27 -20.51 8.09
N GLY A 475 5.27 -19.80 7.58
CA GLY A 475 5.38 -19.41 6.18
C GLY A 475 6.38 -20.30 5.45
N ARG A 476 6.11 -20.60 4.17
CA ARG A 476 6.97 -21.45 3.35
C ARG A 476 7.14 -20.86 1.96
N TYR A 477 8.37 -20.52 1.64
CA TYR A 477 8.81 -20.31 0.26
C TYR A 477 9.54 -21.56 -0.22
N GLU A 478 9.21 -22.00 -1.43
CA GLU A 478 9.80 -23.18 -2.06
C GLU A 478 10.16 -22.88 -3.51
N GLN A 479 11.43 -23.09 -3.83
CA GLN A 479 12.00 -22.97 -5.18
C GLN A 479 11.59 -21.67 -5.90
N MET A 480 11.65 -20.55 -5.20
CA MET A 480 11.21 -19.24 -5.70
C MET A 480 12.40 -18.31 -5.93
N ASP A 481 12.28 -17.41 -6.90
CA ASP A 481 13.31 -16.40 -7.18
C ASP A 481 13.41 -15.40 -6.03
N ALA A 482 14.63 -14.94 -5.71
CA ALA A 482 14.85 -14.07 -4.57
C ALA A 482 14.11 -12.72 -4.69
N TRP A 483 14.09 -12.10 -5.87
CA TRP A 483 13.38 -10.83 -6.07
C TRP A 483 11.86 -11.01 -5.99
N ALA A 484 11.33 -12.16 -6.41
CA ALA A 484 9.92 -12.47 -6.31
C ALA A 484 9.48 -12.69 -4.86
N ILE A 485 10.32 -13.36 -4.05
CA ILE A 485 10.10 -13.47 -2.60
C ILE A 485 10.16 -12.08 -1.96
N ALA A 486 11.14 -11.23 -2.32
CA ALA A 486 11.24 -9.87 -1.80
C ALA A 486 9.99 -9.03 -2.13
N HIS A 487 9.47 -9.17 -3.35
CA HIS A 487 8.23 -8.52 -3.79
C HIS A 487 7.03 -8.99 -2.95
N ASP A 488 6.85 -10.29 -2.77
CA ASP A 488 5.78 -10.86 -1.95
C ASP A 488 5.86 -10.39 -0.48
N LEU A 489 7.06 -10.40 0.10
CA LEU A 489 7.30 -9.89 1.45
C LEU A 489 6.92 -8.40 1.59
N ILE A 490 7.18 -7.57 0.58
CA ILE A 490 6.86 -6.13 0.62
C ILE A 490 5.37 -5.90 0.36
N VAL A 491 4.83 -6.40 -0.74
CA VAL A 491 3.48 -6.06 -1.20
C VAL A 491 2.41 -6.89 -0.49
N GLY A 492 2.70 -8.17 -0.19
CA GLY A 492 1.76 -9.10 0.44
C GLY A 492 1.75 -9.02 1.97
N HIS A 493 2.87 -8.58 2.58
CA HIS A 493 3.07 -8.68 4.03
C HIS A 493 3.46 -7.36 4.73
N THR A 494 3.33 -6.22 4.05
CA THR A 494 3.45 -4.90 4.68
C THR A 494 2.33 -3.96 4.23
N ALA A 495 2.24 -2.79 4.87
CA ALA A 495 1.35 -1.72 4.44
C ALA A 495 1.99 -0.79 3.38
N ILE A 496 3.12 -1.18 2.76
CA ILE A 496 3.76 -0.41 1.69
C ILE A 496 2.83 -0.44 0.47
N PRO A 497 2.45 0.72 -0.09
CA PRO A 497 1.67 0.79 -1.31
C PRO A 497 2.37 0.07 -2.47
N ALA A 498 1.64 -0.80 -3.18
CA ALA A 498 2.18 -1.55 -4.32
C ALA A 498 2.74 -0.63 -5.43
N GLU A 499 2.21 0.58 -5.57
CA GLU A 499 2.68 1.61 -6.51
C GLU A 499 4.14 2.05 -6.29
N PHE A 500 4.71 1.78 -5.10
CA PHE A 500 6.12 2.06 -4.82
C PHE A 500 7.06 0.97 -5.34
N VAL A 501 6.54 -0.18 -5.80
CA VAL A 501 7.35 -1.27 -6.34
C VAL A 501 7.09 -1.38 -7.84
N ASP A 502 8.10 -1.01 -8.64
CA ASP A 502 8.06 -1.25 -10.09
C ASP A 502 8.48 -2.70 -10.38
N ALA A 503 7.50 -3.59 -10.33
CA ALA A 503 7.73 -5.03 -10.56
C ALA A 503 8.33 -5.32 -11.94
N ALA A 504 8.02 -4.51 -12.96
CA ALA A 504 8.56 -4.70 -14.31
C ALA A 504 10.04 -4.32 -14.36
N ALA A 505 10.44 -3.22 -13.72
CA ALA A 505 11.85 -2.84 -13.60
C ALA A 505 12.65 -3.85 -12.78
N TRP A 506 12.05 -4.40 -11.71
CA TRP A 506 12.66 -5.47 -10.92
C TRP A 506 12.91 -6.71 -11.77
N GLU A 507 11.92 -7.16 -12.54
CA GLU A 507 12.05 -8.32 -13.42
C GLU A 507 13.09 -8.07 -14.53
N ALA A 508 13.16 -6.85 -15.08
CA ALA A 508 14.14 -6.51 -16.10
C ALA A 508 15.59 -6.57 -15.61
N GLU A 509 15.86 -6.15 -14.37
CA GLU A 509 17.20 -6.23 -13.76
C GLU A 509 17.48 -7.65 -13.25
N ALA A 510 16.58 -8.20 -12.43
CA ALA A 510 16.78 -9.49 -11.77
C ALA A 510 16.71 -10.68 -12.76
N GLY A 511 15.82 -10.60 -13.76
CA GLY A 511 15.71 -11.57 -14.84
C GLY A 511 16.91 -11.59 -15.78
N VAL A 512 17.87 -10.67 -15.66
CA VAL A 512 19.15 -10.78 -16.38
C VAL A 512 20.26 -11.24 -15.45
N TYR A 513 20.33 -10.68 -14.24
CA TYR A 513 21.53 -10.78 -13.42
C TYR A 513 21.41 -11.67 -12.18
N LEU A 514 20.19 -12.06 -11.78
CA LEU A 514 19.93 -12.87 -10.59
C LEU A 514 19.35 -14.25 -10.93
N GLN A 515 19.27 -14.60 -12.22
CA GLN A 515 18.83 -15.92 -12.65
C GLN A 515 19.85 -17.00 -12.27
N GLY A 516 19.37 -18.24 -12.12
CA GLY A 516 20.21 -19.42 -11.89
C GLY A 516 20.03 -20.08 -10.53
N TYR A 517 19.56 -19.35 -9.52
CA TYR A 517 19.35 -19.89 -8.17
C TYR A 517 17.93 -19.66 -7.66
N ARG A 518 17.39 -20.72 -7.04
CA ARG A 518 16.07 -20.74 -6.42
C ARG A 518 16.23 -20.88 -4.91
N PHE A 519 15.39 -20.17 -4.18
CA PHE A 519 15.48 -20.01 -2.73
C PHE A 519 14.33 -20.79 -2.09
N SER A 520 14.60 -21.43 -0.96
CA SER A 520 13.58 -22.11 -0.16
C SER A 520 13.81 -21.84 1.31
N ARG A 521 12.74 -21.52 2.05
CA ARG A 521 12.81 -21.31 3.50
C ARG A 521 11.47 -21.56 4.15
N THR A 522 11.53 -22.15 5.33
CA THR A 522 10.41 -22.16 6.29
C THR A 522 10.67 -21.09 7.35
N VAL A 523 9.68 -20.24 7.59
CA VAL A 523 9.67 -19.23 8.65
C VAL A 523 8.66 -19.69 9.69
N SER A 524 9.15 -20.41 10.71
CA SER A 524 8.36 -21.15 11.70
C SER A 524 7.67 -20.26 12.74
N LYS A 525 8.09 -18.99 12.87
CA LYS A 525 7.53 -17.99 13.79
C LYS A 525 7.61 -16.62 13.16
N PRO A 526 6.84 -15.62 13.64
CA PRO A 526 6.91 -14.25 13.14
C PRO A 526 8.33 -13.70 13.17
N VAL A 527 8.84 -13.34 11.99
CA VAL A 527 10.12 -12.65 11.81
C VAL A 527 9.85 -11.33 11.11
N ALA A 528 10.53 -10.26 11.54
CA ALA A 528 10.38 -8.95 10.92
C ALA A 528 10.73 -8.99 9.43
N VAL A 529 9.92 -8.35 8.59
CA VAL A 529 10.11 -8.37 7.13
C VAL A 529 11.47 -7.79 6.73
N ASN A 530 11.94 -6.74 7.40
CA ASN A 530 13.26 -6.15 7.16
C ASN A 530 14.43 -7.12 7.38
N VAL A 531 14.30 -8.07 8.32
CA VAL A 531 15.32 -9.10 8.60
C VAL A 531 15.32 -10.12 7.46
N LEU A 532 14.14 -10.58 7.05
CA LEU A 532 14.01 -11.53 5.94
C LEU A 532 14.54 -10.95 4.62
N LEU A 533 14.18 -9.70 4.31
CA LEU A 533 14.72 -8.97 3.15
C LEU A 533 16.24 -8.81 3.23
N GLY A 534 16.77 -8.51 4.42
CA GLY A 534 18.20 -8.40 4.67
C GLY A 534 18.97 -9.70 4.39
N GLU A 535 18.47 -10.82 4.92
CA GLU A 535 19.04 -12.13 4.66
C GLU A 535 18.97 -12.49 3.16
N LEU A 536 17.85 -12.16 2.51
CA LEU A 536 17.63 -12.43 1.10
C LEU A 536 18.49 -11.55 0.18
N MET A 537 18.71 -10.29 0.51
CA MET A 537 19.63 -9.38 -0.19
C MET A 537 21.07 -9.87 -0.13
N ARG A 538 21.49 -10.41 1.03
CA ARG A 538 22.81 -11.02 1.20
C ARG A 538 22.93 -12.28 0.36
N ASP A 539 22.00 -13.21 0.54
CA ASP A 539 22.06 -14.54 -0.07
C ASP A 539 21.81 -14.48 -1.59
N GLY A 540 20.96 -13.56 -2.04
CA GLY A 540 20.66 -13.31 -3.45
C GLY A 540 21.55 -12.27 -4.12
N THR A 541 22.50 -11.67 -3.41
CA THR A 541 23.47 -10.68 -3.95
C THR A 541 22.80 -9.50 -4.68
N PHE A 542 21.79 -8.90 -4.06
CA PHE A 542 21.11 -7.69 -4.54
C PHE A 542 20.87 -6.70 -3.41
N TYR A 543 20.38 -5.50 -3.73
CA TYR A 543 20.02 -4.52 -2.72
C TYR A 543 18.80 -3.69 -3.12
N LEU A 544 18.10 -3.22 -2.09
CA LEU A 544 16.89 -2.40 -2.16
C LEU A 544 17.14 -1.06 -1.47
N TRP A 545 16.49 -0.01 -1.95
CA TRP A 545 16.46 1.29 -1.27
C TRP A 545 15.20 2.06 -1.64
N TRP A 546 14.86 3.09 -0.87
CA TRP A 546 13.87 4.07 -1.28
C TRP A 546 14.56 5.19 -2.05
N ASP A 547 14.11 5.41 -3.27
CA ASP A 547 14.43 6.62 -4.03
C ASP A 547 13.29 7.61 -3.82
N GLU A 548 13.50 8.59 -2.93
CA GLU A 548 12.44 9.53 -2.56
C GLU A 548 11.99 10.42 -3.71
N ARG A 549 12.83 10.58 -4.75
CA ARG A 549 12.57 11.43 -5.91
C ARG A 549 11.82 10.68 -6.99
N ALA A 550 12.25 9.46 -7.29
CA ALA A 550 11.52 8.57 -8.18
C ALA A 550 10.21 8.07 -7.55
N GLN A 551 10.12 8.11 -6.21
CA GLN A 551 8.99 7.61 -5.41
C GLN A 551 8.78 6.11 -5.59
N THR A 552 9.88 5.38 -5.74
CA THR A 552 9.92 3.92 -5.93
C THR A 552 10.94 3.27 -5.00
N ILE A 553 10.84 1.96 -4.86
CA ILE A 553 11.82 1.09 -4.21
C ILE A 553 12.57 0.36 -5.32
N PRO A 554 13.73 0.85 -5.80
CA PRO A 554 14.49 0.13 -6.80
C PRO A 554 15.11 -1.14 -6.22
N LEU A 555 15.26 -2.15 -7.08
CA LEU A 555 16.08 -3.33 -6.86
C LEU A 555 17.25 -3.29 -7.83
N LYS A 556 18.45 -3.56 -7.34
CA LYS A 556 19.64 -3.66 -8.19
C LYS A 556 20.51 -4.84 -7.80
N ALA A 557 20.95 -5.61 -8.80
CA ALA A 557 21.86 -6.73 -8.61
C ALA A 557 23.27 -6.23 -8.28
N VAL A 558 24.04 -7.02 -7.52
CA VAL A 558 25.48 -6.79 -7.38
C VAL A 558 26.16 -7.39 -8.61
N ARG A 559 26.36 -6.55 -9.62
CA ARG A 559 26.92 -6.93 -10.94
C ARG A 559 27.98 -5.94 -11.42
N PRO A 560 28.79 -6.31 -12.42
CA PRO A 560 29.61 -5.36 -13.16
C PRO A 560 28.75 -4.27 -13.81
N GLU A 561 29.29 -3.05 -13.84
CA GLU A 561 28.64 -1.88 -14.43
C GLU A 561 29.70 -0.86 -14.83
N VAL A 562 29.47 -0.14 -15.93
CA VAL A 562 30.34 0.95 -16.39
C VAL A 562 30.03 2.23 -15.62
N GLY A 563 31.06 3.04 -15.35
CA GLY A 563 30.87 4.35 -14.76
C GLY A 563 29.97 5.22 -15.64
N THR A 564 28.92 5.79 -15.05
CA THR A 564 28.00 6.69 -15.76
C THR A 564 28.58 8.08 -15.99
N ALA A 565 29.64 8.43 -15.27
CA ALA A 565 30.38 9.68 -15.39
C ALA A 565 31.83 9.48 -14.93
N VAL A 566 32.72 10.36 -15.38
CA VAL A 566 34.09 10.48 -14.89
C VAL A 566 34.19 11.76 -14.07
N LEU A 567 34.53 11.63 -12.79
CA LEU A 567 34.64 12.75 -11.84
C LEU A 567 36.11 13.04 -11.51
N THR A 568 36.49 14.31 -11.52
CA THR A 568 37.88 14.73 -11.27
C THR A 568 38.01 15.90 -10.29
N ASP A 569 39.18 15.99 -9.66
CA ASP A 569 39.57 17.11 -8.78
C ASP A 569 39.51 18.48 -9.48
N ALA A 570 39.73 18.53 -10.79
CA ALA A 570 39.83 19.78 -11.55
C ALA A 570 38.46 20.39 -11.89
N THR A 571 37.44 19.55 -12.04
CA THR A 571 36.15 19.96 -12.65
C THR A 571 34.95 19.77 -11.74
N ASP A 572 34.92 18.73 -10.92
CA ASP A 572 33.65 18.24 -10.35
C ASP A 572 33.54 18.47 -8.84
N PHE A 573 34.66 18.34 -8.11
CA PHE A 573 34.65 18.37 -6.65
C PHE A 573 34.78 19.78 -6.09
N VAL A 574 33.88 20.13 -5.16
CA VAL A 574 34.01 21.36 -4.37
C VAL A 574 35.32 21.31 -3.57
N ALA A 575 36.12 22.37 -3.68
CA ALA A 575 37.43 22.45 -3.04
C ALA A 575 37.36 22.16 -1.53
N GLY A 576 38.21 21.25 -1.05
CA GLY A 576 38.28 20.85 0.37
C GLY A 576 37.16 19.91 0.84
N SER A 577 36.26 19.47 -0.04
CA SER A 577 35.15 18.58 0.34
C SER A 577 35.50 17.10 0.37
N LEU A 578 36.58 16.69 -0.31
CA LEU A 578 36.98 15.30 -0.43
C LEU A 578 37.50 14.73 0.90
N LYS A 579 36.96 13.56 1.28
CA LYS A 579 37.43 12.77 2.43
C LYS A 579 37.51 11.30 2.05
N MET A 580 38.72 10.75 2.05
CA MET A 580 38.97 9.32 1.87
C MET A 580 39.03 8.62 3.23
N GLU A 581 38.19 7.61 3.42
CA GLU A 581 38.11 6.78 4.62
C GLU A 581 38.46 5.34 4.27
N ARG A 582 39.28 4.69 5.11
CA ARG A 582 39.62 3.26 5.02
C ARG A 582 39.06 2.60 6.27
N VAL A 583 38.37 1.45 6.13
CA VAL A 583 37.66 0.80 7.24
C VAL A 583 38.21 -0.62 7.46
N PRO A 584 39.31 -0.80 8.20
CA PRO A 584 39.93 -2.11 8.43
C PRO A 584 38.98 -3.15 9.04
N ASP A 585 38.08 -2.72 9.93
CA ASP A 585 37.11 -3.61 10.61
C ASP A 585 36.11 -4.30 9.65
N GLU A 586 35.95 -3.79 8.43
CA GLU A 586 35.12 -4.42 7.39
C GLU A 586 35.90 -5.42 6.51
N ARG A 587 37.24 -5.53 6.67
CA ARG A 587 38.05 -6.47 5.91
C ARG A 587 37.72 -7.91 6.32
N ILE A 588 37.74 -8.83 5.35
CA ILE A 588 37.44 -10.25 5.52
C ILE A 588 38.54 -11.05 4.83
N SER A 589 39.28 -11.88 5.58
CA SER A 589 40.29 -12.79 5.00
C SER A 589 39.70 -14.17 4.71
N ARG A 590 38.66 -14.57 5.44
CA ARG A 590 37.94 -15.83 5.22
C ARG A 590 36.46 -15.72 5.54
N VAL A 591 35.65 -16.44 4.77
CA VAL A 591 34.20 -16.46 4.91
C VAL A 591 33.69 -17.90 4.89
N PHE A 592 32.74 -18.20 5.77
CA PHE A 592 32.05 -19.48 5.84
C PHE A 592 30.54 -19.29 5.81
N VAL A 593 29.83 -20.16 5.10
CA VAL A 593 28.37 -20.24 5.13
C VAL A 593 27.90 -21.64 5.49
N TYR A 594 27.07 -21.72 6.53
CA TYR A 594 26.26 -22.87 6.86
C TYR A 594 24.90 -22.72 6.18
N TYR A 595 24.45 -23.75 5.48
CA TYR A 595 23.22 -23.69 4.68
C TYR A 595 22.48 -25.03 4.65
N ASN A 596 21.25 -25.01 4.11
CA ASN A 596 20.31 -26.13 4.12
C ASN A 596 19.96 -26.59 5.55
N PRO A 597 19.08 -25.85 6.26
CA PRO A 597 18.75 -26.15 7.65
C PRO A 597 18.07 -27.52 7.82
N ILE A 598 18.31 -28.17 8.96
CA ILE A 598 17.76 -29.48 9.32
C ILE A 598 16.35 -29.30 9.89
N ASP A 599 16.23 -28.46 10.93
CA ASP A 599 14.98 -28.13 11.61
C ASP A 599 14.78 -26.59 11.56
N PRO A 600 13.70 -26.10 10.92
CA PRO A 600 13.41 -24.67 10.82
C PRO A 600 12.95 -24.02 12.14
N THR A 601 12.67 -24.80 13.19
CA THR A 601 12.31 -24.30 14.52
C THR A 601 13.54 -24.14 15.44
N ALA A 602 14.65 -24.81 15.10
CA ALA A 602 15.88 -24.77 15.86
C ALA A 602 16.70 -23.49 15.64
N SER A 603 17.71 -23.30 16.51
CA SER A 603 18.57 -22.12 16.52
C SER A 603 19.53 -22.05 15.33
N ASP A 604 20.07 -20.85 15.07
CA ASP A 604 21.11 -20.62 14.06
C ASP A 604 22.50 -20.99 14.60
N ASP A 605 22.77 -22.29 14.68
CA ASP A 605 24.08 -22.80 15.04
C ASP A 605 24.52 -23.90 14.09
N ALA A 606 25.82 -24.20 14.08
CA ALA A 606 26.44 -25.14 13.16
C ALA A 606 25.83 -26.55 13.18
N THR A 607 25.14 -26.95 14.26
CA THR A 607 24.53 -28.29 14.38
C THR A 607 23.23 -28.42 13.60
N ASN A 608 22.57 -27.31 13.28
CA ASN A 608 21.28 -27.28 12.59
C ASN A 608 21.39 -27.14 11.07
N PHE A 609 22.59 -27.20 10.48
CA PHE A 609 22.78 -27.07 9.03
C PHE A 609 23.47 -28.30 8.45
N ARG A 610 22.98 -28.78 7.30
CA ARG A 610 23.50 -29.99 6.65
C ARG A 610 24.85 -29.78 6.00
N HIS A 611 25.15 -28.54 5.60
CA HIS A 611 26.30 -28.22 4.78
C HIS A 611 27.05 -26.98 5.28
N LEU A 612 28.35 -26.97 5.02
CA LEU A 612 29.26 -25.88 5.28
C LEU A 612 30.11 -25.67 4.02
N ARG A 613 30.16 -24.42 3.53
CA ARG A 613 31.09 -23.99 2.48
C ARG A 613 31.96 -22.87 3.03
N GLY A 614 33.24 -22.86 2.65
CA GLY A 614 34.18 -21.82 3.09
C GLY A 614 35.12 -21.39 1.98
N ARG A 615 35.55 -20.13 2.02
CA ARG A 615 36.55 -19.56 1.12
C ARG A 615 37.55 -18.74 1.93
N ILE A 616 38.84 -18.93 1.64
CA ILE A 616 39.96 -18.34 2.36
C ILE A 616 40.87 -17.65 1.35
N ASP A 617 41.22 -16.40 1.61
CA ASP A 617 42.30 -15.69 0.92
C ASP A 617 43.61 -15.96 1.66
N ALA A 618 44.30 -17.03 1.25
CA ALA A 618 45.50 -17.50 1.94
C ALA A 618 46.67 -16.51 1.82
N GLU A 619 46.75 -15.75 0.72
CA GLU A 619 47.82 -14.77 0.51
C GLU A 619 47.67 -13.59 1.48
N ALA A 620 46.43 -13.13 1.69
CA ALA A 620 46.11 -12.06 2.63
C ALA A 620 46.37 -12.41 4.10
N GLU A 621 46.56 -13.71 4.42
CA GLU A 621 46.82 -14.24 5.77
C GLU A 621 48.29 -14.60 6.00
N LEU A 622 49.17 -14.43 5.00
CA LEU A 622 50.60 -14.68 5.15
C LEU A 622 51.23 -13.75 6.21
N GLU A 623 52.30 -14.23 6.86
CA GLU A 623 53.03 -13.46 7.87
C GLU A 623 53.57 -12.15 7.31
N ASP A 624 54.12 -12.19 6.09
CA ASP A 624 54.61 -11.01 5.38
C ASP A 624 53.50 -10.01 5.01
N ALA A 625 52.25 -10.47 4.92
CA ALA A 625 51.05 -9.64 4.71
C ALA A 625 50.42 -9.15 6.03
N GLY A 626 50.99 -9.50 7.18
CA GLY A 626 50.56 -9.07 8.52
C GLY A 626 49.84 -10.13 9.36
N ALA A 627 49.66 -11.37 8.87
CA ALA A 627 49.06 -12.51 9.58
C ALA A 627 47.67 -12.28 10.25
N GLU A 628 46.91 -11.30 9.78
CA GLU A 628 45.61 -10.97 10.37
C GLU A 628 44.51 -11.87 9.80
N VAL A 629 43.87 -12.68 10.66
CA VAL A 629 42.77 -13.58 10.30
C VAL A 629 41.43 -12.96 10.69
N LEU A 630 40.66 -12.52 9.69
CA LEU A 630 39.35 -11.91 9.87
C LEU A 630 38.26 -12.82 9.28
N THR A 631 37.57 -13.53 10.18
CA THR A 631 36.57 -14.54 9.81
C THR A 631 35.15 -13.99 9.84
N LYS A 632 34.41 -14.21 8.76
CA LYS A 632 32.96 -13.96 8.68
C LYS A 632 32.21 -15.29 8.57
N THR A 633 31.34 -15.59 9.54
CA THR A 633 30.46 -16.76 9.50
C THR A 633 29.02 -16.34 9.23
N ILE A 634 28.35 -17.05 8.32
CA ILE A 634 26.97 -16.82 7.91
C ILE A 634 26.16 -18.10 8.12
N TYR A 635 24.96 -17.97 8.69
CA TYR A 635 23.95 -19.03 8.75
C TYR A 635 22.81 -18.63 7.80
N SER A 636 22.75 -19.28 6.63
CA SER A 636 21.72 -19.00 5.64
C SER A 636 20.62 -20.06 5.72
N ARG A 637 19.39 -19.60 5.95
CA ARG A 637 18.19 -20.44 5.88
C ARG A 637 17.56 -20.50 4.47
N TRP A 638 18.14 -19.80 3.50
CA TRP A 638 17.58 -19.69 2.15
C TRP A 638 18.33 -20.52 1.10
N ILE A 639 19.65 -20.63 1.24
CA ILE A 639 20.52 -21.32 0.30
C ILE A 639 20.31 -22.84 0.43
N VAL A 640 20.07 -23.49 -0.70
CA VAL A 640 19.86 -24.96 -0.79
C VAL A 640 20.94 -25.68 -1.61
N ALA A 641 21.69 -24.95 -2.45
CA ALA A 641 22.67 -25.51 -3.38
C ALA A 641 24.11 -25.06 -3.06
N ASP A 642 25.08 -25.96 -3.27
CA ASP A 642 26.51 -25.68 -3.05
C ASP A 642 27.07 -24.61 -3.99
N THR A 643 26.70 -24.64 -5.27
CA THR A 643 27.14 -23.67 -6.28
C THR A 643 26.74 -22.25 -5.92
N HIS A 644 25.52 -22.08 -5.41
CA HIS A 644 25.01 -20.80 -4.93
C HIS A 644 25.80 -20.29 -3.71
N ALA A 645 26.08 -21.18 -2.75
CA ALA A 645 26.91 -20.85 -1.60
C ALA A 645 28.29 -20.36 -2.04
N ASP A 646 28.94 -21.06 -2.98
CA ASP A 646 30.27 -20.73 -3.48
C ASP A 646 30.33 -19.35 -4.16
N GLU A 647 29.36 -19.05 -5.02
CA GLU A 647 29.26 -17.78 -5.74
C GLU A 647 29.06 -16.59 -4.79
N MET A 648 28.18 -16.74 -3.80
CA MET A 648 27.97 -15.73 -2.76
C MET A 648 29.27 -15.46 -1.97
N LEU A 649 29.99 -16.51 -1.57
CA LEU A 649 31.27 -16.38 -0.85
C LEU A 649 32.34 -15.71 -1.70
N GLN A 650 32.43 -16.04 -3.00
CA GLN A 650 33.39 -15.43 -3.92
C GLN A 650 33.16 -13.93 -4.05
N ARG A 651 31.93 -13.48 -4.27
CA ARG A 651 31.60 -12.04 -4.37
C ARG A 651 31.87 -11.31 -3.07
N LEU A 652 31.53 -11.92 -1.93
CA LEU A 652 31.74 -11.30 -0.62
C LEU A 652 33.23 -11.15 -0.31
N LEU A 653 34.02 -12.20 -0.55
CA LEU A 653 35.47 -12.15 -0.33
C LEU A 653 36.14 -11.15 -1.28
N ALA A 654 35.80 -11.15 -2.57
CA ALA A 654 36.39 -10.21 -3.54
C ALA A 654 36.09 -8.73 -3.22
N ARG A 655 34.97 -8.42 -2.55
CA ARG A 655 34.64 -7.05 -2.12
C ARG A 655 35.39 -6.59 -0.88
N PHE A 656 35.71 -7.52 0.03
CA PHE A 656 36.16 -7.20 1.39
C PHE A 656 37.55 -7.79 1.72
N SER A 657 38.23 -8.47 0.79
CA SER A 657 39.57 -9.03 1.02
C SER A 657 40.63 -7.96 1.30
N ALA A 658 40.57 -6.87 0.54
CA ALA A 658 41.29 -5.64 0.81
C ALA A 658 40.49 -4.71 1.73
N VAL A 659 41.18 -3.84 2.47
CA VAL A 659 40.55 -2.86 3.37
C VAL A 659 39.58 -1.98 2.56
N PRO A 660 38.26 -2.02 2.84
CA PRO A 660 37.27 -1.24 2.12
C PRO A 660 37.50 0.25 2.25
N ARG A 661 37.19 0.97 1.17
CA ARG A 661 37.39 2.41 1.07
C ARG A 661 36.09 3.14 0.77
N TYR A 662 35.95 4.30 1.39
CA TYR A 662 34.82 5.20 1.18
C TYR A 662 35.31 6.59 0.85
N LEU A 663 34.72 7.20 -0.17
CA LEU A 663 34.99 8.57 -0.57
C LEU A 663 33.75 9.41 -0.26
N THR A 664 33.91 10.44 0.56
CA THR A 664 32.92 11.51 0.66
C THR A 664 33.35 12.66 -0.24
N ALA A 665 32.44 13.16 -1.07
CA ALA A 665 32.69 14.29 -1.97
C ALA A 665 31.47 15.22 -1.98
N THR A 666 31.68 16.53 -2.14
CA THR A 666 30.58 17.47 -2.43
C THR A 666 30.71 17.94 -3.86
N LEU A 667 29.63 17.79 -4.63
CA LEU A 667 29.53 18.22 -6.02
C LEU A 667 28.49 19.35 -6.12
N VAL A 668 28.63 20.18 -7.16
CA VAL A 668 27.62 21.16 -7.55
C VAL A 668 26.46 20.42 -8.23
N GLY A 669 25.23 20.82 -7.93
CA GLY A 669 24.03 20.18 -8.45
C GLY A 669 23.69 18.87 -7.73
N ASP A 670 22.86 18.06 -8.39
CA ASP A 670 22.39 16.79 -7.87
C ASP A 670 22.26 15.69 -8.94
N ASP A 671 23.05 15.74 -10.01
CA ASP A 671 22.84 14.90 -11.20
C ASP A 671 23.02 13.40 -10.97
N HIS A 672 23.71 13.00 -9.90
CA HIS A 672 23.92 11.58 -9.60
C HIS A 672 22.90 11.01 -8.61
N ARG A 673 22.61 9.71 -8.74
CA ARG A 673 21.60 8.98 -7.96
C ARG A 673 22.25 7.89 -7.10
N ILE A 674 21.56 7.51 -6.03
CA ILE A 674 21.96 6.37 -5.18
C ILE A 674 21.92 5.10 -6.02
N GLY A 675 22.91 4.22 -5.84
CA GLY A 675 23.06 2.98 -6.60
C GLY A 675 23.73 3.16 -7.96
N ALA A 676 23.97 4.40 -8.43
CA ALA A 676 24.77 4.65 -9.62
C ALA A 676 26.25 4.38 -9.37
N VAL A 677 26.96 4.02 -10.42
CA VAL A 677 28.40 3.78 -10.41
C VAL A 677 29.09 4.83 -11.27
N VAL A 678 30.17 5.42 -10.76
CA VAL A 678 30.94 6.49 -11.42
C VAL A 678 32.42 6.16 -11.38
N ASP A 679 33.17 6.66 -12.34
CA ASP A 679 34.63 6.56 -12.34
C ASP A 679 35.21 7.86 -11.74
N VAL A 680 36.18 7.74 -10.84
CA VAL A 680 36.76 8.87 -10.10
C VAL A 680 38.27 8.89 -10.28
N THR A 681 38.80 10.05 -10.63
CA THR A 681 40.24 10.34 -10.67
C THR A 681 40.52 11.47 -9.69
N THR A 682 41.30 11.20 -8.65
CA THR A 682 41.56 12.17 -7.57
C THR A 682 42.96 11.99 -7.00
N ARG A 683 43.57 13.08 -6.55
CA ARG A 683 44.86 13.05 -5.85
C ARG A 683 44.86 12.26 -4.55
N LEU A 684 43.67 11.92 -4.02
CA LEU A 684 43.53 11.08 -2.83
C LEU A 684 43.65 9.58 -3.12
N ASP A 685 43.61 9.18 -4.40
CA ASP A 685 43.79 7.80 -4.84
C ASP A 685 44.81 7.73 -5.97
N VAL A 686 46.02 7.33 -5.61
CA VAL A 686 47.17 7.21 -6.51
C VAL A 686 47.66 5.76 -6.58
N ASP A 687 48.44 5.44 -7.60
CA ASP A 687 49.17 4.18 -7.71
C ASP A 687 50.43 4.16 -6.84
N SER A 688 51.23 3.09 -6.94
CA SER A 688 52.47 2.91 -6.17
C SER A 688 53.56 3.93 -6.52
N GLU A 689 53.51 4.51 -7.72
CA GLU A 689 54.46 5.53 -8.19
C GLU A 689 53.96 6.95 -7.90
N GLY A 690 52.76 7.08 -7.32
CA GLY A 690 52.14 8.35 -6.96
C GLY A 690 51.38 9.03 -8.10
N ALA A 691 51.18 8.35 -9.23
CA ALA A 691 50.33 8.86 -10.30
C ALA A 691 48.85 8.68 -9.96
N GLU A 692 48.03 9.67 -10.31
CA GLU A 692 46.57 9.56 -10.16
C GLU A 692 46.05 8.41 -11.02
N ARG A 693 45.13 7.64 -10.44
CA ARG A 693 44.48 6.53 -11.13
C ARG A 693 42.97 6.70 -11.12
N THR A 694 42.34 6.29 -12.20
CA THR A 694 40.89 6.22 -12.28
C THR A 694 40.41 4.93 -11.64
N ARG A 695 39.50 5.02 -10.67
CA ARG A 695 38.83 3.86 -10.05
C ARG A 695 37.32 3.99 -10.12
N ARG A 696 36.64 2.86 -10.06
CA ARG A 696 35.18 2.80 -10.06
C ARG A 696 34.61 2.88 -8.64
N TRP A 697 33.59 3.69 -8.46
CA TRP A 697 32.96 3.96 -7.17
C TRP A 697 31.45 3.89 -7.28
N GLN A 698 30.81 3.20 -6.34
CA GLN A 698 29.37 3.11 -6.23
C GLN A 698 28.85 4.18 -5.27
N ILE A 699 27.88 4.98 -5.70
CA ILE A 699 27.22 5.98 -4.86
C ILE A 699 26.28 5.27 -3.90
N ILE A 700 26.56 5.36 -2.61
CA ILE A 700 25.77 4.72 -1.56
C ILE A 700 24.87 5.68 -0.79
N SER A 701 25.07 7.00 -0.92
CA SER A 701 24.21 8.04 -0.32
C SER A 701 24.37 9.37 -1.06
N ALA A 702 23.30 10.16 -1.12
CA ALA A 702 23.24 11.46 -1.82
C ALA A 702 22.49 12.51 -0.98
N GLN A 703 23.19 13.16 -0.05
CA GLN A 703 22.64 14.15 0.87
C GLN A 703 22.70 15.55 0.28
N GLN A 704 21.55 16.17 0.04
CA GLN A 704 21.52 17.57 -0.37
C GLN A 704 21.93 18.47 0.80
N VAL A 705 22.96 19.30 0.60
CA VAL A 705 23.48 20.23 1.61
C VAL A 705 22.84 21.60 1.47
N ARG A 706 22.67 22.05 0.22
CA ARG A 706 21.94 23.25 -0.15
C ARG A 706 21.01 22.92 -1.31
N ALA A 707 19.73 23.20 -1.13
CA ALA A 707 18.70 22.88 -2.11
C ALA A 707 19.03 23.47 -3.48
N GLY A 708 19.15 22.62 -4.50
CA GLY A 708 19.46 23.00 -5.88
C GLY A 708 20.90 23.50 -6.15
N GLU A 709 21.79 23.50 -5.15
CA GLU A 709 23.15 24.07 -5.31
C GLU A 709 24.25 23.02 -5.12
N THR A 710 24.24 22.28 -4.02
CA THR A 710 25.31 21.30 -3.72
C THR A 710 24.78 20.06 -3.04
N THR A 711 25.33 18.91 -3.45
CA THR A 711 25.01 17.59 -2.89
C THR A 711 26.28 16.91 -2.40
N GLN A 712 26.22 16.39 -1.17
CA GLN A 712 27.26 15.55 -0.61
C GLN A 712 26.95 14.09 -0.92
N TYR A 713 27.89 13.44 -1.59
CA TYR A 713 27.83 12.03 -1.92
C TYR A 713 28.77 11.25 -1.00
N ARG A 714 28.32 10.06 -0.60
CA ARG A 714 29.20 9.03 -0.05
C ARG A 714 29.27 7.90 -1.07
N LEU A 715 30.48 7.56 -1.46
CA LEU A 715 30.77 6.51 -2.41
C LEU A 715 31.54 5.39 -1.71
N GLN A 716 31.33 4.16 -2.16
CA GLN A 716 32.11 2.98 -1.77
C GLN A 716 32.90 2.50 -2.98
N GLU A 717 34.13 2.03 -2.76
CA GLU A 717 34.88 1.36 -3.82
C GLU A 717 34.06 0.20 -4.41
N PHE A 718 33.96 0.18 -5.73
CA PHE A 718 33.20 -0.85 -6.42
C PHE A 718 34.01 -2.15 -6.49
N ILE A 719 33.36 -3.31 -6.38
CA ILE A 719 34.05 -4.60 -6.40
C ILE A 719 34.69 -4.90 -7.77
N TYR A 720 34.03 -4.49 -8.85
CA TYR A 720 34.49 -4.73 -10.22
C TYR A 720 35.39 -3.58 -10.69
N GLN A 721 36.70 -3.73 -10.46
CA GLN A 721 37.73 -2.79 -10.90
C GLN A 721 38.45 -3.35 -12.13
N GLY A 722 38.61 -2.54 -13.17
CA GLY A 722 39.60 -2.75 -14.25
C GLY A 722 39.36 -3.90 -15.23
N SER A 723 38.73 -5.01 -14.84
CA SER A 723 38.50 -6.15 -15.73
C SER A 723 37.22 -6.01 -16.56
N ARG A 724 37.25 -6.58 -17.76
CA ARG A 724 36.08 -6.73 -18.64
C ARG A 724 35.27 -7.91 -18.16
N TYR A 725 33.97 -7.71 -17.94
CA TYR A 725 33.04 -8.78 -17.54
C TYR A 725 31.90 -8.89 -18.55
N GLY A 726 31.42 -10.11 -18.81
CA GLY A 726 30.28 -10.36 -19.70
C GLY A 726 29.86 -11.83 -19.75
N GLY A 727 28.64 -12.10 -20.20
CA GLY A 727 28.16 -13.44 -20.55
C GLY A 727 28.75 -13.93 -21.88
N TRP A 728 28.36 -15.12 -22.34
CA TRP A 728 28.90 -15.66 -23.60
C TRP A 728 28.33 -14.93 -24.81
N MET A 729 29.21 -14.41 -25.69
CA MET A 729 28.79 -13.95 -27.02
C MET A 729 28.23 -15.12 -27.83
N ALA A 730 27.21 -14.85 -28.64
CA ALA A 730 26.68 -15.84 -29.57
C ALA A 730 27.75 -16.27 -30.58
N ASP A 731 27.77 -17.55 -30.94
CA ASP A 731 28.74 -18.15 -31.86
C ASP A 731 28.72 -17.49 -33.26
N GLU A 732 27.57 -16.93 -33.64
CA GLU A 732 27.38 -16.23 -34.94
C GLU A 732 27.76 -14.75 -34.90
N ALA A 733 28.22 -14.22 -33.77
CA ALA A 733 28.61 -12.83 -33.64
C ALA A 733 29.89 -12.52 -34.43
N ALA A 734 30.04 -11.24 -34.84
CA ALA A 734 31.29 -10.77 -35.40
C ALA A 734 32.44 -10.94 -34.39
N ASP A 735 33.65 -11.22 -34.89
CA ASP A 735 34.85 -11.29 -34.07
C ASP A 735 35.06 -10.00 -33.28
N TYR A 736 35.73 -10.13 -32.13
CA TYR A 736 36.00 -9.00 -31.26
C TYR A 736 36.77 -7.89 -32.00
N SER A 737 36.29 -6.66 -31.86
CA SER A 737 37.02 -5.43 -32.13
C SER A 737 36.61 -4.37 -31.12
N SER A 738 37.45 -3.35 -30.89
CA SER A 738 37.15 -2.28 -29.93
C SER A 738 35.85 -1.52 -30.25
N GLU A 739 35.47 -1.45 -31.53
CA GLU A 739 34.23 -0.82 -31.98
C GLU A 739 33.00 -1.69 -31.69
N VAL A 740 33.08 -3.01 -31.91
CA VAL A 740 32.00 -3.96 -31.63
C VAL A 740 31.83 -4.20 -30.12
N ALA A 741 32.93 -4.20 -29.36
CA ALA A 741 32.92 -4.39 -27.92
C ALA A 741 32.33 -3.20 -27.14
N ALA A 742 32.38 -2.00 -27.70
CA ALA A 742 31.80 -0.81 -27.08
C ALA A 742 30.25 -0.87 -26.99
N GLU A 743 29.62 -1.76 -27.77
CA GLU A 743 28.16 -1.89 -27.86
C GLU A 743 27.56 -2.92 -26.89
N SER A 744 28.35 -3.77 -26.21
CA SER A 744 27.84 -4.85 -25.37
C SER A 744 28.52 -4.98 -24.00
N LEU A 745 27.73 -4.81 -22.93
CA LEU A 745 28.11 -5.10 -21.54
C LEU A 745 27.52 -6.41 -21.01
N VAL A 746 26.66 -7.06 -21.80
CA VAL A 746 25.92 -8.26 -21.38
C VAL A 746 26.61 -9.52 -21.87
N VAL A 747 27.37 -9.44 -22.97
CA VAL A 747 28.05 -10.56 -23.61
C VAL A 747 29.46 -10.16 -24.02
N GLY A 748 30.41 -11.10 -23.91
CA GLY A 748 31.84 -10.95 -24.12
C GLY A 748 32.42 -12.08 -24.97
N TRP A 749 33.59 -11.81 -25.55
CA TRP A 749 34.26 -12.70 -26.49
C TRP A 749 35.32 -13.54 -25.79
N TRP A 750 35.64 -14.69 -26.39
CA TRP A 750 36.76 -15.52 -25.98
C TRP A 750 38.08 -14.80 -26.25
N SER A 751 38.97 -14.83 -25.26
CA SER A 751 40.38 -14.53 -25.47
C SER A 751 41.11 -15.74 -26.05
N ASP A 752 42.29 -15.50 -26.59
CA ASP A 752 43.23 -16.55 -26.97
C ASP A 752 43.81 -17.28 -25.75
N GLU A 753 44.71 -18.24 -25.99
CA GLU A 753 45.35 -19.04 -24.93
C GLU A 753 46.21 -18.20 -23.97
N ASP A 754 46.65 -17.01 -24.39
CA ASP A 754 47.44 -16.07 -23.58
C ASP A 754 46.52 -15.15 -22.73
N GLY A 755 45.20 -15.30 -22.85
CA GLY A 755 44.21 -14.50 -22.14
C GLY A 755 44.02 -13.10 -22.73
N LEU A 756 44.42 -12.90 -24.00
CA LEU A 756 44.33 -11.63 -24.71
C LEU A 756 43.27 -11.68 -25.83
N MET A 757 42.69 -10.53 -26.13
CA MET A 757 41.82 -10.32 -27.27
C MET A 757 42.65 -10.05 -28.53
N ALA A 758 42.01 -10.09 -29.71
CA ALA A 758 42.69 -9.85 -30.99
C ALA A 758 43.39 -8.48 -31.12
N ASP A 759 43.03 -7.49 -30.29
CA ASP A 759 43.69 -6.17 -30.21
C ASP A 759 44.78 -6.07 -29.13
N GLY A 760 45.08 -7.18 -28.43
CA GLY A 760 46.03 -7.23 -27.32
C GLY A 760 45.46 -6.75 -25.97
N ALA A 761 44.17 -6.43 -25.87
CA ALA A 761 43.53 -6.15 -24.60
C ALA A 761 43.29 -7.42 -23.77
N GLU A 762 43.12 -7.30 -22.45
CA GLU A 762 42.76 -8.44 -21.60
C GLU A 762 41.41 -9.05 -21.98
N GLY A 763 41.33 -10.37 -21.84
CA GLY A 763 40.12 -11.16 -22.04
C GLY A 763 38.98 -10.83 -21.07
N TYR A 764 37.76 -11.23 -21.44
CA TYR A 764 36.59 -11.09 -20.58
C TYR A 764 36.56 -12.15 -19.48
N ASN A 765 36.27 -11.72 -18.25
CA ASN A 765 35.90 -12.60 -17.15
C ASN A 765 34.41 -12.91 -17.19
N TRP A 766 34.06 -14.19 -17.04
CA TRP A 766 32.66 -14.61 -17.00
C TRP A 766 31.95 -14.06 -15.76
N GLN A 767 30.69 -13.63 -15.94
CA GLN A 767 29.82 -13.12 -14.87
C GLN A 767 28.88 -14.21 -14.34
#